data_AF-A0A3B9A4T4-F1
#
_entry.id   AF-A0A3B9A4T4-F1
#
_cell.length_a   1.000
_cell.length_b   1.000
_cell.length_c   1.000
_cell.angle_alpha   90.00
_cell.angle_beta   90.00
_cell.angle_gamma   90.00
#
_symmetry.space_group_name_H-M   'P 1'
#
loop_
_entity.id
_entity.type
_entity.pdbx_description
1 polymer ?
#
loop_
_entity_poly.entity_id
_entity_poly.type
_entity_poly.pdbx_seq_one_letter_code
_entity_poly.pdbx_strand_id
1 'polypeptide(L)'
;MNSGHADASALAFRYWDSQDPAEIPTYCAKCHSSAGFLDYLGADGSQAFVVDKAAPTDTVINCNTCHNPTTESLTTVKFPSGVELTGLGREAVCMTCHQGNASMVQVDEAIEKAGATDEDAVVGELGFINIHYYAAAVSRYGAQVKGGYQYPGKSYDVLFEHVSGVQVCQDCHDSHSLELKTESCVTCHPGANTVEGVRAIRMASSLTDYDGDGDVEEGLADEIAGLRDMLYTAIQAYAKEVAGTAIVYDKNAYPYFFIDTNDNGSVDEGEAAFPNKYASWTPRLEKAAFNFQVAMKDPGGYAHGGKYIIQLLYDSIESLNEKLATPVDLSKANRVDAGHFDGSAEAFRHWDAEGKVPNACVKCHTADGLPQFLAEGVNISMVPSNGLRCETCHNDLTTFSLYQVETVTFPSGAKLGFENSPNDNLCLNCHQGRESTVSVNRAIAGLEPDTPSDKLTFRNIHYFAAGATLFGSEAQGVYQYSGKEYVGKFEHIPNYQSCSDCHDAHKLTVEVGACRACHQVEDVTQIRLEDPKVDYDGDGDVNEGIKGEIDTLSELLYQAIRAYGKDVAGSPIAYSPTAYPYFFVDTNEDGVASPDEAIFPNRYVSWTPRLLQAAYNYQYAKKDPGGYVHNGKYILQVLYDSILDLSSKVQVNTANLKRP
;
A
#
# COMPACT_ATOMS: atom_id res chain seq x y z
N MET A 1 33.69 -25.92 -4.73
CA MET A 1 32.27 -25.51 -4.82
C MET A 1 31.53 -26.37 -3.83
N ASN A 2 31.06 -25.80 -2.73
CA ASN A 2 30.27 -26.51 -1.72
C ASN A 2 28.85 -25.91 -1.73
N SER A 3 27.96 -26.50 -2.52
CA SER A 3 26.55 -26.10 -2.56
C SER A 3 25.82 -26.70 -1.36
N GLY A 4 25.02 -25.91 -0.65
CA GLY A 4 24.17 -26.44 0.43
C GLY A 4 23.18 -27.50 -0.05
N HIS A 5 22.73 -27.42 -1.32
CA HIS A 5 21.88 -28.42 -1.95
C HIS A 5 22.54 -29.80 -2.12
N ALA A 6 23.87 -29.82 -2.22
CA ALA A 6 24.65 -31.04 -2.43
C ALA A 6 25.48 -31.44 -1.20
N ASP A 7 25.24 -30.82 -0.04
CA ASP A 7 25.93 -31.16 1.20
C ASP A 7 25.37 -32.45 1.80
N ALA A 8 25.96 -33.58 1.40
CA ALA A 8 25.58 -34.91 1.90
C ALA A 8 25.78 -35.11 3.41
N SER A 9 26.43 -34.17 4.11
CA SER A 9 26.54 -34.20 5.58
C SER A 9 25.46 -33.39 6.29
N ALA A 10 24.70 -32.55 5.56
CA ALA A 10 23.71 -31.67 6.15
C ALA A 10 22.53 -32.46 6.76
N LEU A 11 22.06 -31.99 7.92
CA LEU A 11 20.91 -32.59 8.61
C LEU A 11 19.67 -32.64 7.71
N ALA A 12 19.52 -31.67 6.79
CA ALA A 12 18.46 -31.64 5.80
C ALA A 12 18.37 -32.92 4.96
N PHE A 13 19.44 -33.69 4.77
CA PHE A 13 19.41 -34.94 4.01
C PHE A 13 19.60 -36.18 4.88
N ARG A 14 20.20 -36.02 6.06
CA ARG A 14 20.63 -37.15 6.91
C ARG A 14 19.73 -37.41 8.13
N TYR A 15 18.75 -36.53 8.40
CA TYR A 15 17.84 -36.68 9.54
C TYR A 15 17.17 -38.07 9.62
N TRP A 16 16.81 -38.64 8.46
CA TRP A 16 16.08 -39.90 8.38
C TRP A 16 16.94 -41.17 8.38
N ASP A 17 18.27 -41.05 8.36
CA ASP A 17 19.17 -42.22 8.30
C ASP A 17 19.02 -43.17 9.49
N SER A 18 18.68 -42.62 10.65
CA SER A 18 18.54 -43.36 11.91
C SER A 18 17.10 -43.77 12.21
N GLN A 19 16.15 -43.47 11.31
CA GLN A 19 14.75 -43.84 11.45
C GLN A 19 14.53 -45.27 10.95
N ASP A 20 13.42 -45.89 11.38
CA ASP A 20 13.03 -47.25 10.95
C ASP A 20 11.61 -47.25 10.37
N PRO A 21 11.44 -47.46 9.05
CA PRO A 21 12.50 -47.64 8.03
C PRO A 21 13.31 -46.37 7.79
N ALA A 22 14.55 -46.54 7.31
CA ALA A 22 15.45 -45.44 6.93
C ALA A 22 15.03 -44.84 5.58
N GLU A 23 13.98 -44.04 5.61
CA GLU A 23 13.39 -43.39 4.43
C GLU A 23 12.91 -41.98 4.77
N ILE A 24 12.93 -41.11 3.77
CA ILE A 24 12.41 -39.75 3.85
C ILE A 24 10.90 -39.82 3.56
N PRO A 25 10.03 -39.47 4.51
CA PRO A 25 8.59 -39.53 4.32
C PRO A 25 8.11 -38.69 3.14
N THR A 26 6.99 -39.08 2.53
CA THR A 26 6.40 -38.39 1.36
C THR A 26 6.23 -36.89 1.56
N TYR A 27 5.82 -36.45 2.76
CA TYR A 27 5.60 -35.04 3.09
C TYR A 27 6.90 -34.22 3.23
N CYS A 28 8.07 -34.86 3.33
CA CYS A 28 9.39 -34.21 3.36
C CYS A 28 10.18 -34.42 2.06
N ALA A 29 9.96 -35.55 1.40
CA ALA A 29 10.80 -36.01 0.30
C ALA A 29 10.89 -35.05 -0.89
N LYS A 30 9.85 -34.23 -1.13
CA LYS A 30 9.82 -33.21 -2.20
C LYS A 30 11.10 -32.36 -2.22
N CYS A 31 11.57 -31.89 -1.07
CA CYS A 31 12.68 -30.93 -1.00
C CYS A 31 13.91 -31.45 -0.27
N HIS A 32 13.83 -32.67 0.26
CA HIS A 32 14.91 -33.32 1.00
C HIS A 32 15.53 -34.50 0.22
N SER A 33 15.19 -34.69 -1.05
CA SER A 33 15.79 -35.74 -1.88
C SER A 33 15.63 -35.48 -3.37
N SER A 34 16.57 -35.95 -4.18
CA SER A 34 16.41 -35.94 -5.64
C SER A 34 15.25 -36.81 -6.09
N ALA A 35 15.11 -37.99 -5.50
CA ALA A 35 14.05 -38.94 -5.85
C ALA A 35 12.66 -38.36 -5.57
N GLY A 36 12.45 -37.77 -4.39
CA GLY A 36 11.17 -37.17 -4.01
C GLY A 36 10.82 -35.93 -4.83
N PHE A 37 11.80 -35.12 -5.25
CA PHE A 37 11.51 -34.01 -6.17
C PHE A 37 11.13 -34.52 -7.57
N LEU A 38 11.82 -35.54 -8.09
CA LEU A 38 11.50 -36.13 -9.39
C LEU A 38 10.13 -36.82 -9.38
N ASP A 39 9.79 -37.50 -8.29
CA ASP A 39 8.45 -38.04 -8.04
C ASP A 39 7.41 -36.91 -8.00
N TYR A 40 7.65 -35.85 -7.21
CA TYR A 40 6.76 -34.68 -7.19
C TYR A 40 6.50 -34.09 -8.58
N LEU A 41 7.50 -34.09 -9.47
CA LEU A 41 7.33 -33.59 -10.83
C LEU A 41 6.68 -34.60 -11.79
N GLY A 42 6.52 -35.87 -11.41
CA GLY A 42 6.18 -36.97 -12.30
C GLY A 42 7.29 -37.29 -13.32
N ALA A 43 8.52 -36.85 -13.06
CA ALA A 43 9.67 -37.04 -13.94
C ALA A 43 10.17 -38.50 -13.95
N ASP A 44 9.84 -39.29 -12.92
CA ASP A 44 10.08 -40.73 -12.84
C ASP A 44 8.91 -41.57 -13.41
N GLY A 45 7.88 -40.91 -13.96
CA GLY A 45 6.66 -41.54 -14.47
C GLY A 45 5.52 -41.65 -13.46
N SER A 46 5.70 -41.14 -12.23
CA SER A 46 4.63 -41.04 -11.23
C SER A 46 3.64 -39.91 -11.53
N GLN A 47 2.65 -39.75 -10.66
CA GLN A 47 1.67 -38.68 -10.75
C GLN A 47 2.29 -37.32 -10.37
N ALA A 48 2.31 -36.37 -11.31
CA ALA A 48 2.81 -35.02 -11.04
C ALA A 48 2.04 -34.28 -9.93
N PHE A 49 2.76 -33.39 -9.25
CA PHE A 49 2.38 -32.58 -8.08
C PHE A 49 2.06 -33.38 -6.81
N VAL A 50 2.51 -34.63 -6.72
CA VAL A 50 2.34 -35.50 -5.55
C VAL A 50 3.63 -36.28 -5.36
N VAL A 51 4.07 -36.46 -4.11
CA VAL A 51 5.08 -37.46 -3.78
C VAL A 51 4.34 -38.70 -3.32
N ASP A 52 4.34 -39.75 -4.14
CA ASP A 52 3.48 -40.93 -3.92
C ASP A 52 4.13 -42.00 -3.04
N LYS A 53 5.45 -41.94 -2.86
CA LYS A 53 6.24 -42.88 -2.05
C LYS A 53 7.33 -42.20 -1.24
N ALA A 54 7.71 -42.83 -0.13
CA ALA A 54 8.89 -42.39 0.63
C ALA A 54 10.15 -42.47 -0.24
N ALA A 55 11.07 -41.51 -0.06
CA ALA A 55 12.31 -41.43 -0.82
C ALA A 55 13.49 -42.02 -0.03
N PRO A 56 14.52 -42.56 -0.70
CA PRO A 56 15.71 -43.06 -0.02
C PRO A 56 16.55 -41.93 0.59
N THR A 57 17.24 -42.21 1.72
CA THR A 57 18.06 -41.22 2.46
C THR A 57 19.47 -41.02 1.89
N ASP A 58 19.84 -41.75 0.83
CA ASP A 58 21.17 -41.72 0.22
C ASP A 58 21.31 -40.69 -0.92
N THR A 59 20.37 -39.73 -1.00
CA THR A 59 20.38 -38.69 -2.02
C THR A 59 20.29 -37.28 -1.44
N VAL A 60 20.86 -36.32 -2.16
CA VAL A 60 20.77 -34.87 -1.92
C VAL A 60 19.98 -34.21 -3.05
N ILE A 61 19.96 -32.89 -3.15
CA ILE A 61 19.52 -32.18 -4.36
C ILE A 61 20.69 -32.17 -5.36
N ASN A 62 20.56 -32.89 -6.47
CA ASN A 62 21.64 -33.10 -7.44
C ASN A 62 21.34 -32.50 -8.81
N CYS A 63 22.26 -32.66 -9.78
CA CYS A 63 22.11 -32.09 -11.11
C CYS A 63 20.80 -32.49 -11.80
N ASN A 64 20.39 -33.76 -11.68
CA ASN A 64 19.18 -34.27 -12.32
C ASN A 64 17.91 -33.72 -11.67
N THR A 65 17.97 -33.28 -10.40
CA THR A 65 16.84 -32.61 -9.74
C THR A 65 16.40 -31.37 -10.52
N CYS A 66 17.35 -30.57 -10.99
CA CYS A 66 17.07 -29.31 -11.68
C CYS A 66 17.22 -29.39 -13.20
N HIS A 67 18.03 -30.32 -13.72
CA HIS A 67 18.31 -30.50 -15.15
C HIS A 67 17.70 -31.80 -15.68
N ASN A 68 16.44 -31.73 -16.08
CA ASN A 68 15.75 -32.80 -16.80
C ASN A 68 14.66 -32.19 -17.72
N PRO A 69 14.07 -32.98 -18.65
CA PRO A 69 13.04 -32.47 -19.56
C PRO A 69 11.80 -31.92 -18.84
N THR A 70 11.41 -32.49 -17.70
CA THR A 70 10.23 -32.05 -16.94
C THR A 70 10.47 -30.67 -16.32
N THR A 71 11.62 -30.45 -15.67
CA THR A 71 11.98 -29.14 -15.10
C THR A 71 12.24 -28.08 -16.15
N GLU A 72 12.65 -28.46 -17.37
CA GLU A 72 12.76 -27.52 -18.49
C GLU A 72 11.41 -26.95 -18.91
N SER A 73 10.35 -27.75 -18.80
CA SER A 73 8.97 -27.34 -19.11
C SER A 73 8.17 -26.83 -17.90
N LEU A 74 8.75 -26.85 -16.70
CA LEU A 74 8.05 -26.45 -15.48
C LEU A 74 7.86 -24.93 -15.46
N THR A 75 6.61 -24.48 -15.45
CA THR A 75 6.26 -23.05 -15.40
C THR A 75 5.30 -22.71 -14.26
N THR A 76 5.05 -23.66 -13.36
CA THR A 76 3.95 -23.61 -12.41
C THR A 76 4.39 -24.06 -11.03
N VAL A 77 3.88 -23.39 -9.99
CA VAL A 77 4.07 -23.76 -8.57
C VAL A 77 2.73 -23.70 -7.84
N LYS A 78 2.45 -24.72 -7.03
CA LYS A 78 1.26 -24.83 -6.19
C LYS A 78 1.61 -24.57 -4.73
N PHE A 79 1.11 -23.47 -4.20
CA PHE A 79 1.35 -23.03 -2.83
C PHE A 79 0.44 -23.74 -1.82
N PRO A 80 0.85 -23.85 -0.54
CA PRO A 80 0.01 -24.40 0.53
C PRO A 80 -1.35 -23.71 0.70
N SER A 81 -1.47 -22.45 0.28
CA SER A 81 -2.72 -21.68 0.27
C SER A 81 -3.73 -22.14 -0.80
N GLY A 82 -3.34 -23.08 -1.67
CA GLY A 82 -4.11 -23.51 -2.83
C GLY A 82 -3.92 -22.63 -4.06
N VAL A 83 -3.16 -21.53 -3.96
CA VAL A 83 -2.83 -20.67 -5.10
C VAL A 83 -1.88 -21.40 -6.05
N GLU A 84 -2.18 -21.32 -7.34
CA GLU A 84 -1.32 -21.80 -8.42
C GLU A 84 -0.77 -20.61 -9.20
N LEU A 85 0.55 -20.42 -9.13
CA LEU A 85 1.25 -19.44 -9.98
C LEU A 85 1.69 -20.12 -11.27
N THR A 86 1.54 -19.43 -12.40
CA THR A 86 1.88 -19.94 -13.73
C THR A 86 2.75 -18.93 -14.49
N GLY A 87 3.39 -19.36 -15.59
CA GLY A 87 4.23 -18.49 -16.42
C GLY A 87 5.60 -18.14 -15.81
N LEU A 88 6.01 -18.82 -14.74
CA LEU A 88 7.23 -18.55 -13.98
C LEU A 88 8.52 -18.89 -14.78
N GLY A 89 8.44 -19.82 -15.74
CA GLY A 89 9.64 -20.36 -16.35
C GLY A 89 10.56 -21.03 -15.33
N ARG A 90 11.89 -20.81 -15.45
CA ARG A 90 12.90 -21.57 -14.69
C ARG A 90 12.86 -21.34 -13.17
N GLU A 91 12.33 -20.24 -12.67
CA GLU A 91 12.21 -20.00 -11.22
C GLU A 91 11.22 -20.94 -10.53
N ALA A 92 10.29 -21.55 -11.29
CA ALA A 92 9.36 -22.54 -10.75
C ALA A 92 10.10 -23.70 -10.05
N VAL A 93 11.28 -24.08 -10.55
CA VAL A 93 12.11 -25.14 -9.94
C VAL A 93 12.54 -24.74 -8.53
N CYS A 94 13.01 -23.50 -8.35
CA CYS A 94 13.44 -22.97 -7.06
C CYS A 94 12.25 -22.80 -6.10
N MET A 95 11.19 -22.15 -6.59
CA MET A 95 9.99 -21.84 -5.82
C MET A 95 9.23 -23.09 -5.38
N THR A 96 9.34 -24.22 -6.11
CA THR A 96 8.70 -25.49 -5.69
C THR A 96 9.14 -25.93 -4.29
N CYS A 97 10.38 -25.60 -3.89
CA CYS A 97 10.88 -25.85 -2.54
C CYS A 97 10.89 -24.61 -1.65
N HIS A 98 11.23 -23.44 -2.18
CA HIS A 98 11.30 -22.17 -1.44
C HIS A 98 9.94 -21.46 -1.29
N GLN A 99 8.85 -22.22 -1.22
CA GLN A 99 7.47 -21.72 -1.05
C GLN A 99 6.92 -21.89 0.37
N GLY A 100 7.67 -22.55 1.26
CA GLY A 100 7.16 -22.99 2.55
C GLY A 100 6.21 -24.20 2.45
N ASN A 101 5.73 -24.69 3.59
CA ASN A 101 4.82 -25.83 3.68
C ASN A 101 3.46 -25.51 4.32
N ALA A 102 3.26 -24.28 4.79
CA ALA A 102 2.02 -23.80 5.37
C ALA A 102 1.75 -22.34 4.96
N SER A 103 0.52 -21.91 5.20
CA SER A 103 -0.01 -20.59 4.89
C SER A 103 -1.08 -20.24 5.92
N MET A 104 -1.68 -19.05 5.80
CA MET A 104 -2.82 -18.67 6.64
C MET A 104 -3.97 -19.69 6.62
N VAL A 105 -4.15 -20.41 5.50
CA VAL A 105 -5.18 -21.45 5.36
C VAL A 105 -4.99 -22.56 6.39
N GLN A 106 -3.76 -23.02 6.60
CA GLN A 106 -3.49 -24.08 7.57
C GLN A 106 -3.65 -23.60 9.02
N VAL A 107 -3.39 -22.31 9.29
CA VAL A 107 -3.65 -21.69 10.59
C VAL A 107 -5.16 -21.66 10.86
N ASP A 108 -5.95 -21.18 9.89
CA ASP A 108 -7.42 -21.14 9.98
C ASP A 108 -8.03 -22.53 10.15
N GLU A 109 -7.58 -23.50 9.35
CA GLU A 109 -8.00 -24.91 9.45
C GLU A 109 -7.69 -25.51 10.83
N ALA A 110 -6.53 -25.18 11.41
CA ALA A 110 -6.16 -25.65 12.74
C ALA A 110 -7.05 -25.05 13.83
N ILE A 111 -7.34 -23.75 13.75
CA ILE A 111 -8.24 -23.03 14.66
C ILE A 111 -9.67 -23.59 14.57
N GLU A 112 -10.18 -23.77 13.35
CA GLU A 112 -11.51 -24.33 13.11
C GLU A 112 -11.62 -25.77 13.64
N LYS A 113 -10.63 -26.62 13.31
CA LYS A 113 -10.58 -28.01 13.76
C LYS A 113 -10.52 -28.14 15.28
N ALA A 114 -9.85 -27.20 15.95
CA ALA A 114 -9.78 -27.16 17.41
C ALA A 114 -11.10 -26.65 18.04
N GLY A 115 -12.06 -26.19 17.25
CA GLY A 115 -13.36 -25.71 17.71
C GLY A 115 -13.30 -24.39 18.47
N ALA A 116 -12.27 -23.57 18.19
CA ALA A 116 -12.06 -22.32 18.88
C ALA A 116 -13.11 -21.28 18.46
N THR A 117 -13.80 -20.69 19.44
CA THR A 117 -14.79 -19.63 19.20
C THR A 117 -14.42 -18.30 19.85
N ASP A 118 -13.42 -18.32 20.72
CA ASP A 118 -12.86 -17.17 21.40
C ASP A 118 -11.40 -17.04 20.96
N GLU A 119 -11.06 -15.88 20.39
CA GLU A 119 -9.72 -15.58 19.87
C GLU A 119 -8.65 -15.57 20.97
N ASP A 120 -9.07 -15.42 22.23
CA ASP A 120 -8.18 -15.20 23.37
C ASP A 120 -8.22 -16.32 24.41
N ALA A 121 -9.08 -17.33 24.23
CA ALA A 121 -9.10 -18.51 25.09
C ALA A 121 -8.03 -19.52 24.67
N VAL A 122 -7.35 -20.13 25.64
CA VAL A 122 -6.41 -21.22 25.38
C VAL A 122 -7.18 -22.46 24.91
N VAL A 123 -6.72 -23.05 23.80
CA VAL A 123 -7.33 -24.22 23.19
C VAL A 123 -6.32 -25.36 23.18
N GLY A 124 -6.53 -26.38 24.02
CA GLY A 124 -5.54 -27.46 24.22
C GLY A 124 -5.23 -28.33 22.99
N GLU A 125 -6.14 -28.35 22.01
CA GLU A 125 -5.95 -29.06 20.72
C GLU A 125 -5.23 -28.19 19.67
N LEU A 126 -5.09 -26.88 19.92
CA LEU A 126 -4.39 -25.96 19.02
C LEU A 126 -2.88 -26.07 19.24
N GLY A 127 -2.14 -26.20 18.14
CA GLY A 127 -0.69 -26.23 18.15
C GLY A 127 -0.11 -25.33 17.08
N PHE A 128 1.14 -24.93 17.26
CA PHE A 128 1.85 -24.04 16.34
C PHE A 128 1.92 -24.62 14.91
N ILE A 129 1.42 -23.85 13.93
CA ILE A 129 1.62 -24.15 12.51
C ILE A 129 2.93 -23.52 12.06
N ASN A 130 3.76 -24.30 11.38
CA ASN A 130 5.07 -23.85 10.94
C ASN A 130 5.11 -23.72 9.42
N ILE A 131 5.61 -22.60 8.90
CA ILE A 131 5.76 -22.31 7.46
C ILE A 131 6.93 -23.05 6.78
N HIS A 132 7.89 -23.58 7.54
CA HIS A 132 9.04 -24.43 7.14
C HIS A 132 9.43 -24.44 5.64
N TYR A 133 10.58 -23.93 5.21
CA TYR A 133 11.55 -22.99 5.76
C TYR A 133 12.24 -22.36 4.52
N TYR A 134 12.93 -21.22 4.64
CA TYR A 134 13.44 -20.48 3.49
C TYR A 134 12.36 -20.19 2.45
N ALA A 135 11.19 -19.73 2.92
CA ALA A 135 10.01 -19.44 2.11
C ALA A 135 10.14 -18.11 1.34
N ALA A 136 11.25 -17.93 0.60
CA ALA A 136 11.53 -16.71 -0.14
C ALA A 136 10.43 -16.33 -1.15
N ALA A 137 9.75 -17.33 -1.73
CA ALA A 137 8.63 -17.08 -2.62
C ALA A 137 7.41 -16.47 -1.91
N VAL A 138 7.24 -16.72 -0.60
CA VAL A 138 6.18 -16.10 0.21
C VAL A 138 6.46 -14.63 0.40
N SER A 139 7.69 -14.26 0.80
CA SER A 139 8.08 -12.86 0.92
C SER A 139 7.96 -12.14 -0.42
N ARG A 140 8.39 -12.80 -1.52
CA ARG A 140 8.40 -12.21 -2.86
C ARG A 140 7.02 -11.97 -3.45
N TYR A 141 6.12 -12.95 -3.38
CA TYR A 141 4.81 -12.85 -4.00
C TYR A 141 3.74 -12.28 -3.07
N GLY A 142 4.07 -12.12 -1.78
CA GLY A 142 3.25 -11.45 -0.78
C GLY A 142 1.81 -11.94 -0.80
N ALA A 143 0.89 -10.99 -0.96
CA ALA A 143 -0.54 -11.26 -0.89
C ALA A 143 -1.07 -12.20 -1.97
N GLN A 144 -0.37 -12.35 -3.11
CA GLN A 144 -0.80 -13.24 -4.18
C GLN A 144 -0.80 -14.71 -3.75
N VAL A 145 0.16 -15.11 -2.91
CA VAL A 145 0.33 -16.52 -2.49
C VAL A 145 -0.15 -16.77 -1.08
N LYS A 146 -0.51 -15.72 -0.33
CA LYS A 146 -1.12 -15.81 1.02
C LYS A 146 -0.29 -16.63 2.02
N GLY A 147 1.03 -16.58 1.91
CA GLY A 147 1.91 -17.42 2.73
C GLY A 147 2.02 -16.95 4.19
N GLY A 148 1.94 -15.65 4.46
CA GLY A 148 1.77 -15.10 5.81
C GLY A 148 0.30 -15.01 6.22
N TYR A 149 0.03 -14.87 7.52
CA TYR A 149 -1.31 -14.66 8.06
C TYR A 149 -1.77 -13.22 7.85
N GLN A 150 -2.72 -13.02 6.94
CA GLN A 150 -3.29 -11.72 6.60
C GLN A 150 -4.55 -11.45 7.41
N TYR A 151 -4.58 -10.32 8.12
CA TYR A 151 -5.69 -9.97 9.00
C TYR A 151 -6.91 -9.43 8.23
N PRO A 152 -8.14 -9.76 8.64
CA PRO A 152 -9.37 -9.31 7.97
C PRO A 152 -9.45 -7.78 7.86
N GLY A 153 -9.87 -7.29 6.69
CA GLY A 153 -10.01 -5.85 6.42
C GLY A 153 -8.70 -5.11 6.14
N LYS A 154 -7.55 -5.79 6.20
CA LYS A 154 -6.25 -5.23 5.81
C LYS A 154 -5.92 -5.61 4.37
N SER A 155 -5.16 -4.75 3.70
CA SER A 155 -4.57 -5.00 2.39
C SER A 155 -3.06 -5.15 2.54
N TYR A 156 -2.45 -5.91 1.63
CA TYR A 156 -1.05 -6.31 1.72
C TYR A 156 -0.35 -6.14 0.37
N ASP A 157 0.96 -5.89 0.42
CA ASP A 157 1.82 -5.85 -0.75
C ASP A 157 1.77 -7.18 -1.51
N VAL A 158 1.75 -7.09 -2.84
CA VAL A 158 1.75 -8.23 -3.76
C VAL A 158 3.18 -8.53 -4.21
N LEU A 159 3.34 -9.12 -5.40
CA LEU A 159 4.64 -9.37 -6.02
C LEU A 159 5.56 -8.15 -5.90
N PHE A 160 6.70 -8.33 -5.24
CA PHE A 160 7.80 -7.38 -5.25
C PHE A 160 8.52 -7.45 -6.60
N GLU A 161 8.18 -6.48 -7.45
CA GLU A 161 8.79 -6.29 -8.75
C GLU A 161 9.99 -5.37 -8.60
N HIS A 162 11.16 -5.86 -8.97
CA HIS A 162 12.39 -5.08 -8.94
C HIS A 162 12.50 -4.27 -10.26
N VAL A 163 13.66 -3.72 -10.61
CA VAL A 163 13.84 -3.05 -11.91
C VAL A 163 13.77 -4.04 -13.07
N SER A 164 13.42 -3.56 -14.26
CA SER A 164 13.38 -4.42 -15.46
C SER A 164 14.75 -5.08 -15.72
N GLY A 165 14.73 -6.39 -16.02
CA GLY A 165 15.94 -7.19 -16.25
C GLY A 165 16.57 -7.82 -15.00
N VAL A 166 16.05 -7.54 -13.80
CA VAL A 166 16.40 -8.23 -12.55
C VAL A 166 15.09 -8.61 -11.86
N GLN A 167 14.53 -9.77 -12.16
CA GLN A 167 13.18 -10.16 -11.73
C GLN A 167 13.06 -11.62 -11.28
N VAL A 168 13.95 -12.50 -11.69
CA VAL A 168 13.84 -13.91 -11.33
C VAL A 168 14.95 -14.28 -10.35
N CYS A 169 14.76 -15.37 -9.60
CA CYS A 169 15.70 -15.79 -8.56
C CYS A 169 17.16 -15.88 -9.08
N GLN A 170 17.33 -16.34 -10.32
CA GLN A 170 18.65 -16.53 -10.94
C GLN A 170 19.33 -15.24 -11.37
N ASP A 171 18.62 -14.11 -11.43
CA ASP A 171 19.24 -12.82 -11.70
C ASP A 171 20.10 -12.38 -10.50
N CYS A 172 19.69 -12.73 -9.29
CA CYS A 172 20.38 -12.37 -8.04
C CYS A 172 21.22 -13.53 -7.44
N HIS A 173 20.83 -14.78 -7.66
CA HIS A 173 21.47 -15.95 -7.06
C HIS A 173 22.21 -16.80 -8.09
N ASP A 174 23.37 -17.34 -7.71
CA ASP A 174 23.99 -18.44 -8.43
C ASP A 174 23.36 -19.77 -8.01
N SER A 175 22.75 -20.49 -8.94
CA SER A 175 22.03 -21.75 -8.65
C SER A 175 22.94 -22.91 -8.25
N HIS A 176 24.25 -22.82 -8.50
CA HIS A 176 25.21 -23.85 -8.15
C HIS A 176 25.90 -23.56 -6.81
N SER A 177 26.43 -22.35 -6.59
CA SER A 177 27.06 -21.99 -5.31
C SER A 177 26.05 -21.61 -4.23
N LEU A 178 24.84 -21.17 -4.61
CA LEU A 178 23.81 -20.56 -3.75
C LEU A 178 24.19 -19.18 -3.20
N GLU A 179 25.31 -18.63 -3.66
CA GLU A 179 25.79 -17.30 -3.26
C GLU A 179 25.02 -16.20 -4.02
N LEU A 180 24.95 -15.02 -3.40
CA LEU A 180 24.46 -13.82 -4.06
C LEU A 180 25.49 -13.32 -5.07
N LYS A 181 25.02 -12.91 -6.24
CA LYS A 181 25.81 -12.25 -7.28
C LYS A 181 25.99 -10.77 -6.94
N THR A 182 26.79 -10.46 -5.93
CA THR A 182 26.90 -9.07 -5.42
C THR A 182 27.42 -8.09 -6.48
N GLU A 183 28.12 -8.57 -7.51
CA GLU A 183 28.57 -7.77 -8.64
C GLU A 183 27.43 -7.13 -9.45
N SER A 184 26.25 -7.76 -9.54
CA SER A 184 25.10 -7.17 -10.22
C SER A 184 24.47 -6.06 -9.39
N CYS A 185 24.45 -6.21 -8.06
CA CYS A 185 23.85 -5.26 -7.12
C CYS A 185 24.54 -3.89 -7.16
N VAL A 186 25.89 -3.88 -7.17
CA VAL A 186 26.71 -2.65 -7.05
C VAL A 186 26.49 -1.66 -8.19
N THR A 187 25.96 -2.14 -9.33
CA THR A 187 25.61 -1.28 -10.47
C THR A 187 24.61 -0.18 -10.09
N CYS A 188 23.65 -0.51 -9.22
CA CYS A 188 22.58 0.41 -8.79
C CYS A 188 22.62 0.70 -7.28
N HIS A 189 23.25 -0.16 -6.49
CA HIS A 189 23.37 -0.02 -5.03
C HIS A 189 24.85 0.10 -4.61
N PRO A 190 25.40 1.32 -4.59
CA PRO A 190 26.77 1.55 -4.15
C PRO A 190 27.02 0.95 -2.75
N GLY A 191 28.08 0.14 -2.61
CA GLY A 191 28.42 -0.53 -1.35
C GLY A 191 27.85 -1.94 -1.17
N ALA A 192 26.99 -2.41 -2.08
CA ALA A 192 26.40 -3.75 -2.03
C ALA A 192 27.30 -4.87 -2.58
N ASN A 193 28.63 -4.77 -2.41
CA ASN A 193 29.59 -5.76 -2.93
C ASN A 193 29.79 -6.97 -1.98
N THR A 194 29.16 -6.95 -0.81
CA THR A 194 29.14 -8.05 0.17
C THR A 194 27.70 -8.33 0.63
N VAL A 195 27.46 -9.45 1.31
CA VAL A 195 26.15 -9.77 1.88
C VAL A 195 25.72 -8.72 2.91
N GLU A 196 26.66 -8.24 3.73
CA GLU A 196 26.42 -7.14 4.68
C GLU A 196 26.08 -5.84 3.95
N GLY A 197 26.76 -5.53 2.84
CA GLY A 197 26.42 -4.38 2.01
C GLY A 197 25.02 -4.49 1.39
N VAL A 198 24.58 -5.69 1.03
CA VAL A 198 23.21 -5.93 0.56
C VAL A 198 22.18 -5.75 1.68
N ARG A 199 22.49 -6.11 2.93
CA ARG A 199 21.60 -5.86 4.08
C ARG A 199 21.40 -4.37 4.37
N ALA A 200 22.45 -3.58 4.18
CA ALA A 200 22.43 -2.13 4.34
C ALA A 200 21.77 -1.38 3.18
N ILE A 201 21.19 -2.08 2.18
CA ILE A 201 20.51 -1.41 1.07
C ILE A 201 19.27 -0.68 1.61
N ARG A 202 19.23 0.61 1.30
CA ARG A 202 18.11 1.53 1.52
C ARG A 202 17.88 2.31 0.23
N MET A 203 16.64 2.41 -0.24
CA MET A 203 16.30 3.13 -1.48
C MET A 203 15.10 4.06 -1.26
N ALA A 204 14.84 4.92 -2.25
CA ALA A 204 13.76 5.90 -2.23
C ALA A 204 12.36 5.29 -1.97
N SER A 205 12.16 4.02 -2.33
CA SER A 205 10.94 3.25 -2.09
C SER A 205 10.98 2.46 -0.77
N SER A 206 11.67 2.98 0.23
CA SER A 206 11.72 2.41 1.58
C SER A 206 12.21 3.42 2.61
N LEU A 207 11.94 4.73 2.46
CA LEU A 207 12.54 5.78 3.30
C LEU A 207 11.85 5.99 4.66
N THR A 208 10.71 5.33 4.87
CA THR A 208 9.94 5.39 6.10
C THR A 208 10.63 4.67 7.26
N ASP A 209 10.59 5.25 8.46
CA ASP A 209 10.95 4.61 9.74
C ASP A 209 9.87 3.59 10.11
N TYR A 210 10.10 2.31 9.82
CA TYR A 210 9.06 1.28 9.97
C TYR A 210 8.93 0.79 11.40
N ASP A 211 10.02 0.69 12.16
CA ASP A 211 9.99 0.24 13.56
C ASP A 211 9.79 1.38 14.58
N GLY A 212 9.98 2.64 14.17
CA GLY A 212 9.72 3.84 14.97
C GLY A 212 10.86 4.23 15.90
N ASP A 213 12.08 3.73 15.68
CA ASP A 213 13.25 4.01 16.51
C ASP A 213 13.91 5.37 16.19
N GLY A 214 13.54 5.98 15.06
CA GLY A 214 14.03 7.26 14.58
C GLY A 214 15.23 7.20 13.64
N ASP A 215 15.72 6.01 13.28
CA ASP A 215 16.79 5.79 12.30
C ASP A 215 16.19 5.43 10.92
N VAL A 216 16.36 6.32 9.95
CA VAL A 216 15.93 6.11 8.55
C VAL A 216 17.10 5.83 7.60
N GLU A 217 18.32 5.79 8.13
CA GLU A 217 19.55 5.55 7.38
C GLU A 217 19.92 4.06 7.35
N GLU A 218 19.40 3.27 8.29
CA GLU A 218 19.60 1.83 8.32
C GLU A 218 18.86 1.08 7.19
N GLY A 219 19.35 -0.13 6.89
CA GLY A 219 18.79 -0.94 5.81
C GLY A 219 17.44 -1.55 6.20
N LEU A 220 16.65 -1.95 5.21
CA LEU A 220 15.34 -2.59 5.46
C LEU A 220 15.45 -3.90 6.28
N ALA A 221 16.65 -4.49 6.34
CA ALA A 221 16.90 -5.65 7.18
C ALA A 221 16.82 -5.34 8.68
N ASP A 222 17.26 -4.15 9.09
CA ASP A 222 17.32 -3.71 10.48
C ASP A 222 15.93 -3.23 10.95
N GLU A 223 15.21 -2.48 10.11
CA GLU A 223 13.78 -2.15 10.28
C GLU A 223 12.90 -3.39 10.56
N ILE A 224 13.12 -4.47 9.78
CA ILE A 224 12.41 -5.74 9.99
C ILE A 224 12.87 -6.41 11.30
N ALA A 225 14.13 -6.24 11.70
CA ALA A 225 14.63 -6.76 12.97
C ALA A 225 13.99 -6.04 14.16
N GLY A 226 13.91 -4.70 14.14
CA GLY A 226 13.21 -3.94 15.18
C GLY A 226 11.74 -4.31 15.30
N LEU A 227 11.02 -4.43 14.17
CA LEU A 227 9.63 -4.90 14.18
C LEU A 227 9.48 -6.35 14.67
N ARG A 228 10.46 -7.24 14.41
CA ARG A 228 10.47 -8.60 14.99
C ARG A 228 10.63 -8.52 16.51
N ASP A 229 11.51 -7.67 17.02
CA ASP A 229 11.72 -7.51 18.47
C ASP A 229 10.48 -6.92 19.16
N MET A 230 9.81 -5.95 18.51
CA MET A 230 8.53 -5.42 18.96
C MET A 230 7.42 -6.48 18.99
N LEU A 231 7.29 -7.28 17.92
CA LEU A 231 6.31 -8.38 17.87
C LEU A 231 6.62 -9.45 18.90
N TYR A 232 7.89 -9.81 19.09
CA TYR A 232 8.27 -10.79 20.10
C TYR A 232 7.94 -10.29 21.52
N THR A 233 8.16 -9.00 21.80
CA THR A 233 7.73 -8.36 23.04
C THR A 233 6.21 -8.47 23.23
N ALA A 234 5.42 -8.20 22.19
CA ALA A 234 3.96 -8.34 22.24
C ALA A 234 3.52 -9.81 22.46
N ILE A 235 4.18 -10.77 21.80
CA ILE A 235 3.95 -12.21 21.96
C ILE A 235 4.20 -12.64 23.40
N GLN A 236 5.32 -12.22 24.00
CA GLN A 236 5.66 -12.55 25.39
C GLN A 236 4.66 -11.95 26.39
N ALA A 237 4.31 -10.68 26.22
CA ALA A 237 3.31 -10.01 27.05
C ALA A 237 1.95 -10.71 26.94
N TYR A 238 1.49 -11.02 25.73
CA TYR A 238 0.19 -11.65 25.50
C TYR A 238 0.15 -13.07 26.06
N ALA A 239 1.19 -13.86 25.82
CA ALA A 239 1.30 -15.22 26.32
C ALA A 239 1.20 -15.26 27.86
N LYS A 240 1.82 -14.29 28.54
CA LYS A 240 1.79 -14.15 30.00
C LYS A 240 0.44 -13.61 30.52
N GLU A 241 -0.03 -12.49 29.98
CA GLU A 241 -1.19 -11.77 30.50
C GLU A 241 -2.53 -12.41 30.12
N VAL A 242 -2.62 -12.96 28.90
CA VAL A 242 -3.86 -13.45 28.31
C VAL A 242 -3.88 -14.98 28.26
N ALA A 243 -2.86 -15.61 27.67
CA ALA A 243 -2.79 -17.07 27.60
C ALA A 243 -2.39 -17.72 28.94
N GLY A 244 -1.85 -16.95 29.88
CA GLY A 244 -1.49 -17.40 31.23
C GLY A 244 -0.26 -18.32 31.30
N THR A 245 0.56 -18.38 30.25
CA THR A 245 1.81 -19.18 30.23
C THR A 245 2.87 -18.42 29.45
N ALA A 246 3.99 -18.11 30.10
CA ALA A 246 5.10 -17.41 29.47
C ALA A 246 5.75 -18.25 28.35
N ILE A 247 6.24 -17.57 27.32
CA ILE A 247 6.71 -18.16 26.05
C ILE A 247 8.12 -17.68 25.72
N VAL A 248 8.95 -18.58 25.20
CA VAL A 248 10.25 -18.26 24.60
C VAL A 248 10.39 -18.90 23.23
N TYR A 249 11.17 -18.25 22.35
CA TYR A 249 11.46 -18.71 20.99
C TYR A 249 12.94 -19.08 20.80
N ASP A 250 13.21 -20.24 20.20
CA ASP A 250 14.54 -20.65 19.75
C ASP A 250 14.51 -21.04 18.27
N LYS A 251 15.29 -20.33 17.44
CA LYS A 251 15.35 -20.56 15.98
C LYS A 251 15.92 -21.93 15.56
N ASN A 252 16.69 -22.58 16.45
CA ASN A 252 17.46 -23.80 16.21
C ASN A 252 16.84 -25.05 16.85
N ALA A 253 15.86 -24.90 17.75
CA ALA A 253 15.23 -26.03 18.44
C ALA A 253 13.78 -26.22 17.96
N TYR A 254 13.37 -27.47 17.72
CA TYR A 254 11.98 -27.81 17.37
C TYR A 254 11.14 -28.00 18.64
N PRO A 255 9.92 -27.43 18.75
CA PRO A 255 9.10 -26.78 17.71
C PRO A 255 9.17 -25.24 17.70
N TYR A 256 10.33 -24.67 18.01
CA TYR A 256 10.66 -23.24 18.05
C TYR A 256 10.08 -22.45 19.22
N PHE A 257 8.86 -22.74 19.65
CA PHE A 257 8.24 -22.10 20.81
C PHE A 257 8.18 -23.05 22.01
N PHE A 258 8.63 -22.57 23.17
CA PHE A 258 8.73 -23.33 24.41
C PHE A 258 8.14 -22.54 25.57
N ILE A 259 7.79 -23.25 26.64
CA ILE A 259 7.38 -22.61 27.89
C ILE A 259 8.61 -21.96 28.52
N ASP A 260 8.50 -20.67 28.80
CA ASP A 260 9.45 -19.97 29.66
C ASP A 260 9.11 -20.32 31.12
N THR A 261 9.93 -21.19 31.70
CA THR A 261 9.63 -21.83 32.98
C THR A 261 9.89 -20.92 34.17
N ASN A 262 10.69 -19.86 33.97
CA ASN A 262 11.06 -18.91 35.01
C ASN A 262 10.58 -17.48 34.73
N ASP A 263 9.92 -17.25 33.59
CA ASP A 263 9.28 -16.00 33.20
C ASP A 263 10.29 -14.83 33.10
N ASN A 264 11.47 -15.12 32.56
CA ASN A 264 12.53 -14.13 32.33
C ASN A 264 12.63 -13.62 30.88
N GLY A 265 11.83 -14.19 29.98
CA GLY A 265 11.75 -13.83 28.57
C GLY A 265 12.92 -14.32 27.69
N SER A 266 13.79 -15.18 28.20
CA SER A 266 14.99 -15.69 27.51
C SER A 266 15.03 -17.21 27.53
N VAL A 267 15.62 -17.83 26.51
CA VAL A 267 15.78 -19.29 26.48
C VAL A 267 16.88 -19.71 27.45
N ASP A 268 16.51 -20.47 28.49
CA ASP A 268 17.45 -21.04 29.45
C ASP A 268 17.82 -22.52 29.17
N GLU A 269 18.86 -22.99 29.87
CA GLU A 269 19.32 -24.37 29.78
C GLU A 269 18.19 -25.36 30.09
N GLY A 270 17.83 -26.17 29.09
CA GLY A 270 16.79 -27.20 29.20
C GLY A 270 15.39 -26.75 28.76
N GLU A 271 15.16 -25.46 28.49
CA GLU A 271 13.85 -24.97 28.04
C GLU A 271 13.59 -25.25 26.57
N ALA A 272 14.62 -25.12 25.72
CA ALA A 272 14.57 -25.43 24.30
C ALA A 272 14.61 -26.95 24.01
N ALA A 273 13.70 -27.69 24.63
CA ALA A 273 13.56 -29.13 24.51
C ALA A 273 12.12 -29.50 24.16
N PHE A 274 11.93 -30.46 23.25
CA PHE A 274 10.60 -30.87 22.79
C PHE A 274 9.58 -31.19 23.91
N PRO A 275 9.96 -31.83 25.05
CA PRO A 275 9.04 -32.02 26.17
C PRO A 275 8.47 -30.72 26.76
N ASN A 276 9.19 -29.60 26.63
CA ASN A 276 8.83 -28.26 27.11
C ASN A 276 8.18 -27.38 26.01
N LYS A 277 7.71 -27.97 24.91
CA LYS A 277 7.03 -27.22 23.84
C LYS A 277 5.89 -26.37 24.39
N TYR A 278 5.70 -25.19 23.81
CA TYR A 278 4.58 -24.32 24.15
C TYR A 278 3.24 -24.95 23.72
N ALA A 279 2.25 -24.96 24.61
CA ALA A 279 0.95 -25.60 24.40
C ALA A 279 -0.25 -24.71 24.74
N SER A 280 -0.04 -23.53 25.32
CA SER A 280 -1.11 -22.61 25.73
C SER A 280 -1.52 -21.68 24.58
N TRP A 281 -1.79 -22.25 23.40
CA TRP A 281 -2.12 -21.47 22.20
C TRP A 281 -3.55 -20.93 22.25
N THR A 282 -3.70 -19.63 21.99
CA THR A 282 -4.97 -19.00 21.60
C THR A 282 -4.97 -18.81 20.07
N PRO A 283 -6.13 -18.70 19.40
CA PRO A 283 -6.17 -18.36 17.98
C PRO A 283 -5.38 -17.09 17.64
N ARG A 284 -5.49 -16.03 18.46
CA ARG A 284 -4.76 -14.78 18.23
C ARG A 284 -3.25 -14.94 18.35
N LEU A 285 -2.78 -15.67 19.36
CA LEU A 285 -1.35 -15.89 19.59
C LEU A 285 -0.74 -16.75 18.48
N GLU A 286 -1.47 -17.75 17.98
CA GLU A 286 -1.01 -18.56 16.84
C GLU A 286 -0.78 -17.67 15.61
N LYS A 287 -1.78 -16.87 15.21
CA LYS A 287 -1.67 -15.99 14.03
C LYS A 287 -0.43 -15.08 14.08
N ALA A 288 -0.16 -14.50 15.24
CA ALA A 288 1.01 -13.67 15.47
C ALA A 288 2.33 -14.46 15.46
N ALA A 289 2.38 -15.62 16.13
CA ALA A 289 3.55 -16.49 16.14
C ALA A 289 3.88 -17.05 14.75
N PHE A 290 2.87 -17.36 13.95
CA PHE A 290 3.01 -17.77 12.56
C PHE A 290 3.69 -16.67 11.74
N ASN A 291 3.22 -15.43 11.84
CA ASN A 291 3.83 -14.29 11.15
C ASN A 291 5.26 -13.99 11.65
N PHE A 292 5.52 -14.10 12.95
CA PHE A 292 6.87 -14.01 13.49
C PHE A 292 7.79 -15.08 12.86
N GLN A 293 7.31 -16.31 12.76
CA GLN A 293 8.05 -17.39 12.10
C GLN A 293 8.25 -17.15 10.60
N VAL A 294 7.24 -16.63 9.88
CA VAL A 294 7.38 -16.22 8.47
C VAL A 294 8.53 -15.24 8.32
N ALA A 295 8.54 -14.20 9.15
CA ALA A 295 9.62 -13.22 9.16
C ALA A 295 10.97 -13.89 9.47
N MET A 296 11.05 -14.80 10.44
CA MET A 296 12.31 -15.44 10.85
C MET A 296 12.87 -16.47 9.86
N LYS A 297 12.03 -17.07 9.01
CA LYS A 297 12.41 -18.18 8.13
C LYS A 297 12.74 -17.79 6.69
N ASP A 298 12.73 -16.50 6.36
CA ASP A 298 13.37 -15.96 5.15
C ASP A 298 14.48 -14.95 5.51
N PRO A 299 15.76 -15.36 5.53
CA PRO A 299 16.87 -14.46 5.82
C PRO A 299 17.04 -13.34 4.79
N GLY A 300 16.51 -13.51 3.58
CA GLY A 300 16.52 -12.52 2.51
C GLY A 300 15.22 -11.73 2.42
N GLY A 301 14.30 -11.87 3.38
CA GLY A 301 12.96 -11.27 3.32
C GLY A 301 12.97 -9.75 3.09
N TYR A 302 13.99 -9.06 3.59
CA TYR A 302 14.22 -7.64 3.35
C TYR A 302 14.42 -7.29 1.86
N ALA A 303 15.03 -8.18 1.07
CA ALA A 303 15.27 -7.97 -0.36
C ALA A 303 14.23 -8.68 -1.25
N HIS A 304 13.57 -9.72 -0.75
CA HIS A 304 12.57 -10.45 -1.52
C HIS A 304 11.22 -9.75 -1.56
N GLY A 305 10.81 -9.08 -0.48
CA GLY A 305 9.53 -8.37 -0.37
C GLY A 305 9.30 -7.81 1.04
N GLY A 306 10.28 -7.03 1.53
CA GLY A 306 10.34 -6.61 2.93
C GLY A 306 9.09 -5.89 3.42
N LYS A 307 8.43 -5.11 2.56
CA LYS A 307 7.17 -4.41 2.88
C LYS A 307 6.03 -5.35 3.28
N TYR A 308 5.90 -6.49 2.60
CA TYR A 308 4.92 -7.50 2.98
C TYR A 308 5.22 -8.06 4.38
N ILE A 309 6.48 -8.33 4.69
CA ILE A 309 6.91 -8.81 6.02
C ILE A 309 6.63 -7.75 7.09
N ILE A 310 6.94 -6.48 6.82
CA ILE A 310 6.65 -5.35 7.71
C ILE A 310 5.16 -5.26 8.03
N GLN A 311 4.29 -5.33 7.01
CA GLN A 311 2.85 -5.30 7.19
C GLN A 311 2.35 -6.45 8.06
N LEU A 312 2.87 -7.67 7.87
CA LEU A 312 2.53 -8.83 8.71
C LEU A 312 2.96 -8.63 10.17
N LEU A 313 4.18 -8.14 10.40
CA LEU A 313 4.70 -7.89 11.74
C LEU A 313 3.87 -6.80 12.46
N TYR A 314 3.67 -5.66 11.80
CA TYR A 314 2.90 -4.54 12.33
C TYR A 314 1.47 -4.95 12.70
N ASP A 315 0.75 -5.61 11.78
CA ASP A 315 -0.64 -6.03 12.02
C ASP A 315 -0.73 -7.10 13.12
N SER A 316 0.32 -7.94 13.29
CA SER A 316 0.37 -8.91 14.38
C SER A 316 0.52 -8.21 15.74
N ILE A 317 1.32 -7.14 15.81
CA ILE A 317 1.44 -6.30 17.02
C ILE A 317 0.10 -5.62 17.32
N GLU A 318 -0.53 -5.00 16.31
CA GLU A 318 -1.84 -4.34 16.45
C GLU A 318 -2.90 -5.32 16.97
N SER A 319 -2.95 -6.54 16.41
CA SER A 319 -3.85 -7.59 16.86
C SER A 319 -3.61 -7.96 18.33
N LEU A 320 -2.37 -8.18 18.76
CA LEU A 320 -2.09 -8.52 20.17
C LEU A 320 -2.41 -7.36 21.12
N ASN A 321 -2.13 -6.13 20.70
CA ASN A 321 -2.39 -4.89 21.44
C ASN A 321 -3.86 -4.70 21.83
N GLU A 322 -4.83 -5.30 21.12
CA GLU A 322 -6.25 -5.27 21.48
C GLU A 322 -6.55 -5.84 22.89
N LYS A 323 -5.62 -6.65 23.45
CA LYS A 323 -5.83 -7.40 24.70
C LYS A 323 -4.77 -7.17 25.75
N LEU A 324 -3.66 -6.51 25.41
CA LEU A 324 -2.61 -6.19 26.36
C LEU A 324 -3.05 -5.08 27.32
N ALA A 325 -2.71 -5.22 28.60
CA ALA A 325 -2.95 -4.15 29.57
C ALA A 325 -2.08 -2.92 29.27
N THR A 326 -0.87 -3.14 28.76
CA THR A 326 0.04 -2.10 28.26
C THR A 326 0.43 -2.46 26.82
N PRO A 327 -0.22 -1.87 25.80
CA PRO A 327 0.11 -2.11 24.40
C PRO A 327 1.57 -1.76 24.07
N VAL A 328 2.16 -2.50 23.12
CA VAL A 328 3.41 -2.10 22.46
C VAL A 328 3.14 -0.83 21.66
N ASP A 329 3.97 0.20 21.86
CA ASP A 329 3.77 1.50 21.24
C ASP A 329 4.07 1.48 19.73
N LEU A 330 3.04 1.66 18.91
CA LEU A 330 3.12 1.77 17.46
C LEU A 330 2.98 3.22 16.98
N SER A 331 2.98 4.22 17.87
CA SER A 331 2.70 5.62 17.51
C SER A 331 3.77 6.25 16.61
N LYS A 332 4.97 5.68 16.60
CA LYS A 332 6.09 6.09 15.73
C LYS A 332 6.42 5.08 14.63
N ALA A 333 6.06 3.82 14.84
CA ALA A 333 6.21 2.77 13.84
C ALA A 333 5.27 3.00 12.66
N ASN A 334 5.71 2.62 11.46
CA ASN A 334 4.92 2.79 10.26
C ASN A 334 4.69 1.45 9.57
N ARG A 335 3.45 1.24 9.11
CA ARG A 335 3.04 0.01 8.42
C ARG A 335 3.36 0.00 6.93
N VAL A 336 3.28 1.17 6.30
CA VAL A 336 3.30 1.33 4.84
C VAL A 336 4.27 2.43 4.43
N ASP A 337 4.65 2.39 3.16
CA ASP A 337 5.53 3.40 2.56
C ASP A 337 4.75 4.63 2.07
N ALA A 338 5.45 5.63 1.53
CA ALA A 338 4.84 6.74 0.83
C ALA A 338 3.90 6.26 -0.29
N GLY A 339 2.79 6.98 -0.49
CA GLY A 339 1.66 6.51 -1.31
C GLY A 339 1.98 6.05 -2.74
N HIS A 340 3.03 6.56 -3.41
CA HIS A 340 3.43 6.04 -4.73
C HIS A 340 4.06 4.65 -4.67
N PHE A 341 4.63 4.28 -3.53
CA PHE A 341 5.33 3.03 -3.28
C PHE A 341 4.59 2.11 -2.28
N ASP A 342 3.41 2.51 -1.82
CA ASP A 342 2.50 1.68 -1.01
C ASP A 342 1.67 0.78 -1.94
N GLY A 343 2.20 -0.41 -2.22
CA GLY A 343 1.52 -1.41 -3.04
C GLY A 343 0.24 -1.95 -2.40
N SER A 344 0.07 -1.80 -1.09
CA SER A 344 -1.15 -2.23 -0.38
C SER A 344 -2.29 -1.21 -0.46
N ALA A 345 -2.01 0.01 -0.90
CA ALA A 345 -3.00 1.08 -0.97
C ALA A 345 -4.14 0.77 -1.96
N GLU A 346 -5.34 1.25 -1.62
CA GLU A 346 -6.53 1.16 -2.49
C GLU A 346 -6.27 1.70 -3.90
N ALA A 347 -5.39 2.69 -4.04
CA ALA A 347 -5.00 3.25 -5.34
C ALA A 347 -4.44 2.18 -6.31
N PHE A 348 -3.86 1.08 -5.82
CA PHE A 348 -3.32 0.01 -6.65
C PHE A 348 -4.09 -1.31 -6.52
N ARG A 349 -4.86 -1.48 -5.44
CA ARG A 349 -5.58 -2.72 -5.13
C ARG A 349 -7.05 -2.72 -5.53
N HIS A 350 -7.60 -1.55 -5.90
CA HIS A 350 -9.00 -1.41 -6.31
C HIS A 350 -9.45 -2.40 -7.40
N TRP A 351 -8.55 -2.78 -8.31
CA TRP A 351 -8.85 -3.65 -9.46
C TRP A 351 -8.31 -5.08 -9.33
N ASP A 352 -7.92 -5.50 -8.12
CA ASP A 352 -7.36 -6.84 -7.92
C ASP A 352 -8.38 -7.94 -8.24
N ALA A 353 -9.66 -7.73 -7.91
CA ALA A 353 -10.73 -8.69 -8.19
C ALA A 353 -10.98 -8.86 -9.70
N GLU A 354 -10.88 -7.77 -10.47
CA GLU A 354 -10.97 -7.78 -11.93
C GLU A 354 -9.67 -8.29 -12.58
N GLY A 355 -8.55 -8.27 -11.85
CA GLY A 355 -7.22 -8.59 -12.35
C GLY A 355 -6.72 -7.61 -13.42
N LYS A 356 -7.38 -6.46 -13.59
CA LYS A 356 -7.08 -5.52 -14.67
C LYS A 356 -7.53 -4.09 -14.36
N VAL A 357 -6.57 -3.17 -14.38
CA VAL A 357 -6.82 -1.73 -14.31
C VAL A 357 -7.31 -1.22 -15.68
N PRO A 358 -8.49 -0.57 -15.76
CA PRO A 358 -9.03 -0.02 -17.00
C PRO A 358 -8.11 1.02 -17.65
N ASN A 359 -8.12 1.12 -18.97
CA ASN A 359 -7.21 2.00 -19.73
C ASN A 359 -7.30 3.48 -19.33
N ALA A 360 -8.47 3.93 -18.87
CA ALA A 360 -8.66 5.31 -18.40
C ALA A 360 -7.99 5.58 -17.03
N CYS A 361 -7.57 4.53 -16.31
CA CYS A 361 -7.01 4.61 -14.96
C CYS A 361 -5.52 4.24 -14.94
N VAL A 362 -5.03 3.40 -15.86
CA VAL A 362 -3.65 2.86 -15.80
C VAL A 362 -2.58 3.93 -15.70
N LYS A 363 -2.77 5.10 -16.35
CA LYS A 363 -1.77 6.16 -16.41
C LYS A 363 -1.19 6.53 -15.04
N CYS A 364 -2.01 6.48 -14.00
CA CYS A 364 -1.65 6.90 -12.65
C CYS A 364 -1.76 5.80 -11.60
N HIS A 365 -2.24 4.61 -12.00
CA HIS A 365 -2.53 3.50 -11.09
C HIS A 365 -1.79 2.22 -11.48
N THR A 366 -0.79 2.32 -12.35
CA THR A 366 0.10 1.20 -12.72
C THR A 366 1.52 1.72 -12.98
N ALA A 367 2.52 0.87 -12.76
CA ALA A 367 3.93 1.21 -12.99
C ALA A 367 4.23 1.61 -14.44
N ASP A 368 3.63 0.92 -15.41
CA ASP A 368 3.90 1.13 -16.85
C ASP A 368 2.93 2.11 -17.52
N GLY A 369 1.91 2.58 -16.81
CA GLY A 369 0.84 3.40 -17.38
C GLY A 369 1.32 4.74 -17.90
N LEU A 370 2.08 5.50 -17.11
CA LEU A 370 2.65 6.77 -17.54
C LEU A 370 3.68 6.59 -18.66
N PRO A 371 4.67 5.67 -18.57
CA PRO A 371 5.59 5.40 -19.68
C PRO A 371 4.90 5.07 -21.00
N GLN A 372 3.88 4.20 -20.99
CA GLN A 372 3.10 3.91 -22.20
C GLN A 372 2.39 5.14 -22.74
N PHE A 373 1.78 5.95 -21.86
CA PHE A 373 1.10 7.16 -22.29
C PHE A 373 2.06 8.17 -22.93
N LEU A 374 3.27 8.33 -22.38
CA LEU A 374 4.28 9.23 -22.94
C LEU A 374 4.79 8.75 -24.30
N ALA A 375 4.95 7.43 -24.48
CA ALA A 375 5.41 6.86 -25.73
C ALA A 375 4.34 6.90 -26.83
N GLU A 376 3.09 6.59 -26.50
CA GLU A 376 2.04 6.29 -27.49
C GLU A 376 0.89 7.33 -27.50
N GLY A 377 0.81 8.20 -26.51
CA GLY A 377 -0.29 9.17 -26.32
C GLY A 377 -1.61 8.55 -25.89
N VAL A 378 -1.66 7.23 -25.71
CA VAL A 378 -2.84 6.46 -25.31
C VAL A 378 -2.43 5.33 -24.38
N ASN A 379 -3.41 4.81 -23.65
CA ASN A 379 -3.21 3.64 -22.80
C ASN A 379 -4.12 2.48 -23.20
N ILE A 380 -3.64 1.26 -22.94
CA ILE A 380 -4.46 0.05 -22.86
C ILE A 380 -4.63 -0.37 -21.40
N SER A 381 -5.58 -1.26 -21.12
CA SER A 381 -5.72 -1.78 -19.76
C SER A 381 -4.60 -2.77 -19.42
N MET A 382 -4.14 -2.74 -18.18
CA MET A 382 -2.96 -3.48 -17.68
C MET A 382 -3.31 -4.25 -16.39
N VAL A 383 -2.45 -5.19 -15.99
CA VAL A 383 -2.57 -5.85 -14.67
C VAL A 383 -2.21 -4.84 -13.57
N PRO A 384 -2.86 -4.88 -12.39
CA PRO A 384 -2.45 -4.07 -11.25
C PRO A 384 -0.98 -4.31 -10.88
N SER A 385 -0.20 -3.24 -10.70
CA SER A 385 1.19 -3.31 -10.22
C SER A 385 1.27 -3.12 -8.70
N ASN A 386 2.40 -3.45 -8.07
CA ASN A 386 2.62 -3.21 -6.64
C ASN A 386 3.08 -1.77 -6.36
N GLY A 387 2.25 -0.79 -6.71
CA GLY A 387 2.62 0.63 -6.68
C GLY A 387 3.22 1.12 -8.00
N LEU A 388 3.76 2.34 -7.99
CA LEU A 388 4.62 2.87 -9.05
C LEU A 388 6.05 2.35 -8.90
N ARG A 389 6.83 2.38 -10.00
CA ARG A 389 8.24 2.01 -10.00
C ARG A 389 9.13 3.20 -10.34
N CYS A 390 10.44 3.03 -10.14
CA CYS A 390 11.42 4.02 -10.55
C CYS A 390 11.25 4.38 -12.03
N GLU A 391 11.07 3.37 -12.89
CA GLU A 391 10.87 3.53 -14.33
C GLU A 391 9.55 4.22 -14.73
N THR A 392 8.61 4.42 -13.78
CA THR A 392 7.41 5.22 -14.03
C THR A 392 7.79 6.68 -14.32
N CYS A 393 8.81 7.21 -13.63
CA CYS A 393 9.24 8.60 -13.73
C CYS A 393 10.63 8.75 -14.35
N HIS A 394 11.51 7.76 -14.16
CA HIS A 394 12.86 7.77 -14.70
C HIS A 394 12.94 7.00 -16.02
N ASN A 395 13.57 7.60 -17.02
CA ASN A 395 13.80 6.97 -18.33
C ASN A 395 15.16 6.26 -18.42
N ASP A 396 16.05 6.46 -17.45
CA ASP A 396 17.32 5.75 -17.30
C ASP A 396 17.68 5.66 -15.81
N LEU A 397 17.77 4.44 -15.28
CA LEU A 397 18.10 4.19 -13.87
C LEU A 397 19.61 4.14 -13.58
N THR A 398 20.46 4.19 -14.61
CA THR A 398 21.91 4.26 -14.42
C THR A 398 22.37 5.70 -14.19
N THR A 399 21.66 6.66 -14.78
CA THR A 399 21.89 8.10 -14.62
C THR A 399 20.80 8.78 -13.79
N PHE A 400 19.71 8.07 -13.50
CA PHE A 400 18.49 8.57 -12.87
C PHE A 400 17.86 9.76 -13.62
N SER A 401 18.01 9.83 -14.95
CA SER A 401 17.32 10.86 -15.73
C SER A 401 15.81 10.65 -15.73
N LEU A 402 15.06 11.75 -15.82
CA LEU A 402 13.61 11.76 -15.85
C LEU A 402 13.08 11.89 -17.28
N TYR A 403 11.86 11.40 -17.52
CA TYR A 403 11.12 11.77 -18.71
C TYR A 403 10.87 13.29 -18.72
N GLN A 404 11.01 13.92 -19.88
CA GLN A 404 10.73 15.35 -20.07
C GLN A 404 9.42 15.53 -20.82
N VAL A 405 8.52 16.34 -20.26
CA VAL A 405 7.23 16.66 -20.86
C VAL A 405 7.15 18.17 -21.03
N GLU A 406 6.88 18.66 -22.24
CA GLU A 406 6.81 20.11 -22.48
C GLU A 406 5.52 20.72 -21.92
N THR A 407 4.38 20.09 -22.21
CA THR A 407 3.06 20.51 -21.71
C THR A 407 2.15 19.30 -21.50
N VAL A 408 1.17 19.45 -20.62
CA VAL A 408 0.11 18.47 -20.35
C VAL A 408 -1.23 19.05 -20.77
N THR A 409 -2.09 18.22 -21.38
CA THR A 409 -3.46 18.61 -21.75
C THR A 409 -4.42 18.36 -20.59
N PHE A 410 -4.88 19.43 -19.96
CA PHE A 410 -5.83 19.39 -18.85
C PHE A 410 -7.25 19.03 -19.33
N PRO A 411 -8.15 18.60 -18.42
CA PRO A 411 -9.54 18.27 -18.79
C PRO A 411 -10.34 19.41 -19.45
N SER A 412 -9.91 20.66 -19.30
CA SER A 412 -10.48 21.82 -20.00
C SER A 412 -10.06 21.92 -21.48
N GLY A 413 -9.04 21.18 -21.88
CA GLY A 413 -8.38 21.26 -23.18
C GLY A 413 -7.17 22.21 -23.21
N ALA A 414 -6.89 22.92 -22.11
CA ALA A 414 -5.71 23.76 -22.00
C ALA A 414 -4.42 22.91 -22.03
N LYS A 415 -3.39 23.40 -22.72
CA LYS A 415 -2.05 22.81 -22.71
C LYS A 415 -1.15 23.66 -21.83
N LEU A 416 -0.81 23.15 -20.65
CA LEU A 416 -0.12 23.90 -19.61
C LEU A 416 1.09 23.11 -19.10
N GLY A 417 2.07 23.80 -18.54
CA GLY A 417 3.27 23.19 -17.98
C GLY A 417 4.29 24.23 -17.51
N PHE A 418 5.41 23.75 -17.00
CA PHE A 418 6.54 24.56 -16.55
C PHE A 418 7.62 24.59 -17.63
N GLU A 419 7.71 25.70 -18.38
CA GLU A 419 8.69 25.85 -19.47
C GLU A 419 10.15 25.65 -19.00
N ASN A 420 10.46 26.12 -17.79
CA ASN A 420 11.81 26.04 -17.22
C ASN A 420 12.05 24.77 -16.36
N SER A 421 11.01 23.96 -16.13
CA SER A 421 11.07 22.74 -15.32
C SER A 421 10.27 21.60 -15.98
N PRO A 422 10.65 21.16 -17.19
CA PRO A 422 9.88 20.16 -17.95
C PRO A 422 9.77 18.78 -17.27
N ASN A 423 10.59 18.52 -16.26
CA ASN A 423 10.50 17.29 -15.45
C ASN A 423 9.24 17.30 -14.55
N ASP A 424 8.88 18.45 -13.98
CA ASP A 424 7.72 18.59 -13.09
C ASP A 424 6.37 18.42 -13.81
N ASN A 425 6.38 18.54 -15.14
CA ASN A 425 5.22 18.24 -15.96
C ASN A 425 4.84 16.74 -15.92
N LEU A 426 5.72 15.85 -15.43
CA LEU A 426 5.34 14.48 -15.13
C LEU A 426 4.24 14.41 -14.07
N CYS A 427 4.37 15.20 -13.00
CA CYS A 427 3.39 15.27 -11.91
C CYS A 427 2.01 15.66 -12.45
N LEU A 428 1.97 16.62 -13.38
CA LEU A 428 0.74 17.12 -14.00
C LEU A 428 0.00 16.05 -14.82
N ASN A 429 0.66 14.99 -15.29
CA ASN A 429 -0.04 13.93 -16.01
C ASN A 429 -1.08 13.23 -15.12
N CYS A 430 -0.86 13.19 -13.80
CA CYS A 430 -1.76 12.57 -12.84
C CYS A 430 -2.49 13.58 -11.96
N HIS A 431 -1.80 14.60 -11.47
CA HIS A 431 -2.34 15.61 -10.54
C HIS A 431 -3.08 16.77 -11.25
N GLN A 432 -3.72 16.49 -12.39
CA GLN A 432 -4.51 17.46 -13.16
C GLN A 432 -6.04 17.36 -12.94
N GLY A 433 -6.49 16.33 -12.21
CA GLY A 433 -7.91 15.99 -12.11
C GLY A 433 -8.50 15.39 -13.39
N ARG A 434 -9.80 15.06 -13.35
CA ARG A 434 -10.53 14.37 -14.41
C ARG A 434 -11.65 15.18 -15.04
N GLU A 435 -12.06 16.26 -14.41
CA GLU A 435 -13.20 17.10 -14.79
C GLU A 435 -12.79 18.58 -14.75
N SER A 436 -13.60 19.47 -15.32
CA SER A 436 -13.33 20.91 -15.38
C SER A 436 -14.64 21.71 -15.50
N THR A 437 -14.53 23.04 -15.48
CA THR A 437 -15.63 23.93 -15.89
C THR A 437 -16.27 23.49 -17.23
N VAL A 438 -15.47 23.04 -18.19
CA VAL A 438 -15.95 22.64 -19.52
C VAL A 438 -16.84 21.40 -19.46
N SER A 439 -16.47 20.40 -18.66
CA SER A 439 -17.26 19.17 -18.56
C SER A 439 -18.54 19.36 -17.75
N VAL A 440 -18.50 20.18 -16.70
CA VAL A 440 -19.71 20.58 -15.96
C VAL A 440 -20.66 21.36 -16.86
N ASN A 441 -20.17 22.37 -17.59
CA ASN A 441 -20.97 23.14 -18.56
C ASN A 441 -21.64 22.25 -19.61
N ARG A 442 -20.91 21.25 -20.12
CA ARG A 442 -21.45 20.28 -21.06
C ARG A 442 -22.59 19.45 -20.45
N ALA A 443 -22.44 19.04 -19.19
CA ALA A 443 -23.45 18.23 -18.51
C ALA A 443 -24.76 18.98 -18.28
N ILE A 444 -24.68 20.28 -17.98
CA ILE A 444 -25.86 21.11 -17.64
C ILE A 444 -26.49 21.85 -18.82
N ALA A 445 -25.88 21.78 -20.00
CA ALA A 445 -26.28 22.58 -21.15
C ALA A 445 -27.75 22.33 -21.53
N GLY A 446 -28.52 23.42 -21.64
CA GLY A 446 -29.93 23.39 -22.03
C GLY A 446 -30.90 22.88 -20.96
N LEU A 447 -30.47 22.80 -19.70
CA LEU A 447 -31.31 22.45 -18.55
C LEU A 447 -31.68 23.70 -17.75
N GLU A 448 -32.87 23.68 -17.14
CA GLU A 448 -33.32 24.75 -16.25
C GLU A 448 -32.52 24.73 -14.93
N PRO A 449 -31.98 25.87 -14.46
CA PRO A 449 -31.00 25.91 -13.37
C PRO A 449 -31.45 25.26 -12.05
N ASP A 450 -32.74 25.35 -11.75
CA ASP A 450 -33.33 24.99 -10.46
C ASP A 450 -34.31 23.81 -10.54
N THR A 451 -34.35 23.09 -11.67
CA THR A 451 -35.23 21.92 -11.84
C THR A 451 -34.40 20.63 -11.84
N PRO A 452 -34.73 19.63 -10.98
CA PRO A 452 -34.05 18.35 -11.00
C PRO A 452 -34.16 17.68 -12.37
N SER A 453 -33.07 17.06 -12.82
CA SER A 453 -33.03 16.34 -14.10
C SER A 453 -32.41 14.95 -13.95
N ASP A 454 -33.10 13.95 -14.47
CA ASP A 454 -32.64 12.56 -14.59
C ASP A 454 -31.42 12.39 -15.53
N LYS A 455 -31.09 13.42 -16.30
CA LYS A 455 -29.90 13.46 -17.17
C LYS A 455 -28.62 13.82 -16.42
N LEU A 456 -28.74 14.33 -15.19
CA LEU A 456 -27.59 14.78 -14.40
C LEU A 456 -27.11 13.68 -13.45
N THR A 457 -25.80 13.52 -13.44
CA THR A 457 -25.05 12.71 -12.47
C THR A 457 -23.91 13.54 -11.93
N PHE A 458 -23.49 13.28 -10.70
CA PHE A 458 -22.35 13.96 -10.11
C PHE A 458 -21.09 13.83 -10.99
N ARG A 459 -20.35 14.92 -11.12
CA ARG A 459 -19.06 14.98 -11.82
C ARG A 459 -17.96 15.03 -10.77
N ASN A 460 -16.97 14.16 -10.87
CA ASN A 460 -15.92 14.06 -9.86
C ASN A 460 -14.59 14.53 -10.45
N ILE A 461 -14.04 15.62 -9.91
CA ILE A 461 -12.69 16.09 -10.23
C ILE A 461 -11.62 15.02 -10.00
N HIS A 462 -11.90 14.03 -9.14
CA HIS A 462 -10.94 13.04 -8.64
C HIS A 462 -9.92 13.66 -7.67
N TYR A 463 -9.08 12.84 -7.06
CA TYR A 463 -8.24 13.23 -5.93
C TYR A 463 -6.99 14.00 -6.37
N PHE A 464 -6.50 14.90 -5.50
CA PHE A 464 -5.20 15.56 -5.60
C PHE A 464 -4.96 16.31 -6.93
N ALA A 465 -5.94 17.10 -7.38
CA ALA A 465 -5.87 17.90 -8.60
C ALA A 465 -5.01 19.19 -8.44
N ALA A 466 -3.89 19.09 -7.72
CA ALA A 466 -3.02 20.20 -7.33
C ALA A 466 -2.55 21.04 -8.53
N GLY A 467 -2.24 20.39 -9.66
CA GLY A 467 -1.88 21.09 -10.89
C GLY A 467 -3.00 21.99 -11.39
N ALA A 468 -4.25 21.51 -11.37
CA ALA A 468 -5.38 22.33 -11.83
C ALA A 468 -5.66 23.50 -10.88
N THR A 469 -5.37 23.34 -9.59
CA THR A 469 -5.45 24.44 -8.62
C THR A 469 -4.36 25.46 -8.87
N LEU A 470 -3.10 25.02 -9.00
CA LEU A 470 -1.94 25.89 -9.22
C LEU A 470 -2.14 26.77 -10.45
N PHE A 471 -2.55 26.20 -11.59
CA PHE A 471 -2.80 26.93 -12.82
C PHE A 471 -4.12 27.73 -12.83
N GLY A 472 -4.97 27.59 -11.80
CA GLY A 472 -6.15 28.43 -11.59
C GLY A 472 -7.06 28.51 -12.81
N SER A 473 -7.37 29.75 -13.22
CA SER A 473 -8.28 30.02 -14.33
C SER A 473 -7.80 29.56 -15.70
N GLU A 474 -6.51 29.25 -15.86
CA GLU A 474 -5.96 28.66 -17.09
C GLU A 474 -6.31 27.18 -17.22
N ALA A 475 -6.25 26.42 -16.12
CA ALA A 475 -6.62 25.00 -16.11
C ALA A 475 -8.13 24.78 -16.00
N GLN A 476 -8.85 25.69 -15.34
CA GLN A 476 -10.29 25.62 -15.11
C GLN A 476 -10.74 24.33 -14.41
N GLY A 477 -9.95 23.85 -13.44
CA GLY A 477 -10.24 22.62 -12.69
C GLY A 477 -11.56 22.69 -11.91
N VAL A 478 -11.81 23.80 -11.23
CA VAL A 478 -13.10 24.10 -10.56
C VAL A 478 -14.20 24.44 -11.57
N TYR A 479 -15.43 24.62 -11.11
CA TYR A 479 -16.49 25.28 -11.87
C TYR A 479 -16.43 26.80 -11.67
N GLN A 480 -16.15 27.53 -12.75
CA GLN A 480 -16.13 28.99 -12.80
C GLN A 480 -17.48 29.56 -13.23
N TYR A 481 -18.01 30.50 -12.46
CA TYR A 481 -19.30 31.14 -12.75
C TYR A 481 -19.18 32.19 -13.85
N SER A 482 -20.17 32.22 -14.74
CA SER A 482 -20.22 33.16 -15.86
C SER A 482 -20.23 34.62 -15.39
N GLY A 483 -19.43 35.47 -16.04
CA GLY A 483 -19.32 36.90 -15.72
C GLY A 483 -18.45 37.22 -14.50
N LYS A 484 -17.81 36.21 -13.91
CA LYS A 484 -16.80 36.37 -12.86
C LYS A 484 -15.40 36.28 -13.46
N GLU A 485 -14.46 37.00 -12.84
CA GLU A 485 -13.04 36.89 -13.14
C GLU A 485 -12.36 36.07 -12.04
N TYR A 486 -11.48 35.16 -12.45
CA TYR A 486 -10.76 34.26 -11.57
C TYR A 486 -9.26 34.38 -11.79
N VAL A 487 -8.50 34.32 -10.70
CA VAL A 487 -7.03 34.36 -10.78
C VAL A 487 -6.49 33.18 -11.59
N GLY A 488 -5.48 33.45 -12.43
CA GLY A 488 -4.78 32.46 -13.24
C GLY A 488 -3.78 31.66 -12.43
N LYS A 489 -2.70 31.23 -13.08
CA LYS A 489 -1.62 30.51 -12.40
C LYS A 489 -1.08 31.32 -11.22
N PHE A 490 -0.91 30.64 -10.09
CA PHE A 490 -0.23 31.21 -8.94
C PHE A 490 1.28 31.23 -9.21
N GLU A 491 1.82 32.45 -9.33
CA GLU A 491 3.26 32.69 -9.47
C GLU A 491 3.85 32.96 -8.09
N HIS A 492 4.70 32.07 -7.62
CA HIS A 492 5.43 32.27 -6.37
C HIS A 492 6.69 33.16 -6.61
N ILE A 493 7.66 33.16 -5.70
CA ILE A 493 8.98 33.76 -5.96
C ILE A 493 9.82 32.86 -6.90
N PRO A 494 10.87 33.38 -7.57
CA PRO A 494 11.75 32.55 -8.40
C PRO A 494 12.29 31.33 -7.66
N ASN A 495 12.42 30.20 -8.36
CA ASN A 495 12.85 28.87 -7.84
C ASN A 495 11.84 28.16 -6.91
N TYR A 496 10.59 28.61 -6.86
CA TYR A 496 9.50 27.95 -6.11
C TYR A 496 8.23 27.89 -6.96
N GLN A 497 8.38 27.53 -8.24
CA GLN A 497 7.31 27.66 -9.25
C GLN A 497 6.71 26.31 -9.65
N SER A 498 7.44 25.23 -9.41
CA SER A 498 7.12 23.89 -9.86
C SER A 498 6.93 22.94 -8.68
N CYS A 499 6.47 21.72 -8.95
CA CYS A 499 6.06 20.79 -7.91
C CYS A 499 7.24 20.38 -7.01
N SER A 500 8.37 19.99 -7.60
CA SER A 500 9.56 19.51 -6.90
C SER A 500 10.37 20.60 -6.20
N ASP A 501 10.05 21.88 -6.44
CA ASP A 501 10.63 22.98 -5.65
C ASP A 501 10.10 22.97 -4.20
N CYS A 502 8.94 22.34 -3.95
CA CYS A 502 8.26 22.32 -2.65
C CYS A 502 8.03 20.90 -2.11
N HIS A 503 8.01 19.88 -2.97
CA HIS A 503 7.67 18.51 -2.62
C HIS A 503 8.83 17.54 -2.87
N ASP A 504 9.01 16.60 -1.93
CA ASP A 504 9.80 15.41 -2.17
C ASP A 504 8.94 14.39 -2.96
N ALA A 505 9.34 14.08 -4.19
CA ALA A 505 8.60 13.18 -5.07
C ALA A 505 8.63 11.71 -4.63
N HIS A 506 9.57 11.32 -3.78
CA HIS A 506 9.71 9.96 -3.28
C HIS A 506 9.00 9.78 -1.94
N LYS A 507 9.14 10.74 -1.02
CA LYS A 507 8.49 10.70 0.30
C LYS A 507 7.04 11.17 0.26
N LEU A 508 6.67 11.94 -0.78
CA LEU A 508 5.37 12.61 -0.91
C LEU A 508 5.07 13.58 0.23
N THR A 509 6.12 14.21 0.75
CA THR A 509 6.05 15.21 1.81
C THR A 509 6.36 16.60 1.26
N VAL A 510 5.89 17.63 1.97
CA VAL A 510 6.29 19.03 1.72
C VAL A 510 7.60 19.31 2.46
N GLU A 511 8.51 20.03 1.82
CA GLU A 511 9.74 20.54 2.43
C GLU A 511 9.45 21.74 3.35
N VAL A 512 8.87 21.47 4.53
CA VAL A 512 8.40 22.51 5.48
C VAL A 512 9.52 23.51 5.85
N GLY A 513 10.77 23.04 5.92
CA GLY A 513 11.93 23.90 6.18
C GLY A 513 12.12 25.01 5.15
N ALA A 514 11.80 24.75 3.89
CA ALA A 514 11.86 25.74 2.82
C ALA A 514 10.80 26.83 3.00
N CYS A 515 9.58 26.46 3.40
CA CYS A 515 8.51 27.40 3.70
C CYS A 515 8.85 28.30 4.91
N ARG A 516 9.33 27.69 6.01
CA ARG A 516 9.62 28.41 7.27
C ARG A 516 10.63 29.54 7.09
N ALA A 517 11.60 29.37 6.18
CA ALA A 517 12.62 30.37 5.90
C ALA A 517 12.06 31.74 5.46
N CYS A 518 10.89 31.78 4.82
CA CYS A 518 10.26 33.01 4.36
C CYS A 518 8.94 33.32 5.08
N HIS A 519 8.11 32.32 5.36
CA HIS A 519 6.78 32.51 5.93
C HIS A 519 6.77 32.63 7.46
N GLN A 520 7.86 32.26 8.14
CA GLN A 520 8.00 32.36 9.61
C GLN A 520 6.86 31.64 10.38
N VAL A 521 6.39 30.52 9.84
CA VAL A 521 5.41 29.64 10.47
C VAL A 521 6.02 28.27 10.72
N GLU A 522 5.65 27.62 11.82
CA GLU A 522 6.01 26.22 12.08
C GLU A 522 5.04 25.25 11.40
N ASP A 523 3.79 25.67 11.20
CA ASP A 523 2.76 24.92 10.48
C ASP A 523 2.40 25.65 9.19
N VAL A 524 2.57 24.97 8.05
CA VAL A 524 2.24 25.50 6.72
C VAL A 524 0.76 25.89 6.59
N THR A 525 -0.14 25.30 7.39
CA THR A 525 -1.57 25.68 7.38
C THR A 525 -1.80 27.13 7.82
N GLN A 526 -0.84 27.71 8.56
CA GLN A 526 -0.90 29.08 9.08
C GLN A 526 -0.34 30.13 8.11
N ILE A 527 0.06 29.73 6.89
CA ILE A 527 0.59 30.66 5.90
C ILE A 527 -0.46 31.73 5.56
N ARG A 528 -0.09 32.99 5.84
CA ARG A 528 -0.84 34.20 5.46
C ARG A 528 0.14 35.35 5.24
N LEU A 529 0.26 35.82 4.00
CA LEU A 529 1.18 36.92 3.63
C LEU A 529 0.49 38.27 3.40
N GLU A 530 -0.84 38.31 3.40
CA GLU A 530 -1.57 39.54 3.09
C GLU A 530 -1.48 40.56 4.23
N ASP A 531 -1.20 41.82 3.89
CA ASP A 531 -1.18 42.96 4.81
C ASP A 531 -1.86 44.18 4.15
N PRO A 532 -2.96 44.72 4.71
CA PRO A 532 -3.68 44.22 5.87
C PRO A 532 -4.32 42.85 5.59
N LYS A 533 -4.38 42.00 6.62
CA LYS A 533 -5.11 40.72 6.56
C LYS A 533 -6.59 40.98 6.33
N VAL A 534 -7.23 40.10 5.56
CA VAL A 534 -8.63 40.23 5.14
C VAL A 534 -9.41 39.01 5.62
N ASP A 535 -10.37 39.23 6.52
CA ASP A 535 -11.40 38.24 6.87
C ASP A 535 -12.29 37.99 5.64
N TYR A 536 -12.10 36.85 4.97
CA TYR A 536 -12.80 36.48 3.75
C TYR A 536 -14.09 35.70 4.06
N ASP A 537 -14.06 34.84 5.07
CA ASP A 537 -15.17 33.99 5.50
C ASP A 537 -16.17 34.68 6.44
N GLY A 538 -15.86 35.89 6.90
CA GLY A 538 -16.72 36.75 7.70
C GLY A 538 -16.86 36.34 9.17
N ASP A 539 -16.00 35.45 9.69
CA ASP A 539 -16.08 34.93 11.06
C ASP A 539 -15.45 35.87 12.11
N GLY A 540 -14.68 36.87 11.65
CA GLY A 540 -14.01 37.89 12.45
C GLY A 540 -12.57 37.54 12.86
N ASP A 541 -12.04 36.37 12.49
CA ASP A 541 -10.66 35.97 12.73
C ASP A 541 -9.77 36.26 11.52
N VAL A 542 -9.08 37.40 11.56
CA VAL A 542 -8.07 37.75 10.55
C VAL A 542 -6.72 37.06 10.80
N ASN A 543 -6.52 36.30 11.88
CA ASN A 543 -5.21 35.78 12.27
C ASN A 543 -4.93 34.35 11.83
N GLU A 544 -5.96 33.58 11.47
CA GLU A 544 -5.78 32.27 10.88
C GLU A 544 -5.11 32.31 9.49
N GLY A 545 -4.57 31.16 9.09
CA GLY A 545 -4.02 30.97 7.74
C GLY A 545 -5.13 30.90 6.69
N ILE A 546 -4.75 30.98 5.40
CA ILE A 546 -5.70 30.84 4.28
C ILE A 546 -6.48 29.51 4.33
N LYS A 547 -5.92 28.48 4.97
CA LYS A 547 -6.61 27.21 5.16
C LYS A 547 -7.89 27.35 6.00
N GLY A 548 -7.85 28.15 7.07
CA GLY A 548 -9.00 28.37 7.95
C GLY A 548 -10.18 28.98 7.19
N GLU A 549 -9.91 30.08 6.49
CA GLU A 549 -10.86 30.77 5.61
C GLU A 549 -11.51 29.81 4.58
N ILE A 550 -10.72 28.91 3.98
CA ILE A 550 -11.21 27.90 3.05
C ILE A 550 -12.09 26.87 3.76
N ASP A 551 -11.72 26.44 4.96
CA ASP A 551 -12.48 25.46 5.74
C ASP A 551 -13.84 26.03 6.15
N THR A 552 -13.89 27.24 6.70
CA THR A 552 -15.13 27.92 7.10
C THR A 552 -16.03 28.20 5.90
N LEU A 553 -15.48 28.69 4.77
CA LEU A 553 -16.27 28.85 3.55
C LEU A 553 -16.77 27.51 2.99
N SER A 554 -15.98 26.43 3.12
CA SER A 554 -16.43 25.09 2.71
C SER A 554 -17.59 24.59 3.57
N GLU A 555 -17.56 24.85 4.88
CA GLU A 555 -18.66 24.54 5.79
C GLU A 555 -19.92 25.34 5.44
N LEU A 556 -19.78 26.65 5.19
CA LEU A 556 -20.88 27.51 4.78
C LEU A 556 -21.48 27.07 3.44
N LEU A 557 -20.64 26.70 2.47
CA LEU A 557 -21.08 26.15 1.19
C LEU A 557 -21.84 24.83 1.38
N TYR A 558 -21.36 23.95 2.27
CA TYR A 558 -22.08 22.69 2.54
C TYR A 558 -23.44 22.94 3.18
N GLN A 559 -23.55 23.91 4.09
CA GLN A 559 -24.85 24.34 4.64
C GLN A 559 -25.78 24.83 3.54
N ALA A 560 -25.27 25.64 2.60
CA ALA A 560 -26.03 26.12 1.45
C ALA A 560 -26.50 24.97 0.53
N ILE A 561 -25.61 23.99 0.27
CA ILE A 561 -25.91 22.79 -0.52
C ILE A 561 -27.04 21.97 0.14
N ARG A 562 -26.97 21.74 1.46
CA ARG A 562 -28.02 21.00 2.19
C ARG A 562 -29.36 21.72 2.15
N ALA A 563 -29.37 23.02 2.43
CA ALA A 563 -30.58 23.84 2.35
C ALA A 563 -31.17 23.82 0.94
N TYR A 564 -30.34 23.99 -0.09
CA TYR A 564 -30.80 23.97 -1.49
C TYR A 564 -31.36 22.60 -1.89
N GLY A 565 -30.66 21.52 -1.52
CA GLY A 565 -31.11 20.14 -1.76
C GLY A 565 -32.52 19.92 -1.21
N LYS A 566 -32.75 20.32 0.05
CA LYS A 566 -34.04 20.20 0.71
C LYS A 566 -35.12 21.14 0.14
N ASP A 567 -34.85 22.44 0.12
CA ASP A 567 -35.89 23.47 -0.09
C ASP A 567 -36.19 23.74 -1.57
N VAL A 568 -35.24 23.48 -2.46
CA VAL A 568 -35.35 23.77 -3.90
C VAL A 568 -35.39 22.50 -4.73
N ALA A 569 -34.42 21.60 -4.55
CA ALA A 569 -34.39 20.33 -5.28
C ALA A 569 -35.39 19.29 -4.74
N GLY A 570 -35.93 19.51 -3.54
CA GLY A 570 -36.96 18.65 -2.91
C GLY A 570 -36.41 17.33 -2.36
N SER A 571 -35.09 17.20 -2.20
CA SER A 571 -34.42 16.01 -1.66
C SER A 571 -33.23 16.43 -0.81
N PRO A 572 -33.25 16.19 0.51
CA PRO A 572 -32.11 16.40 1.38
C PRO A 572 -30.88 15.62 0.89
N ILE A 573 -29.69 16.20 1.08
CA ILE A 573 -28.42 15.71 0.55
C ILE A 573 -27.37 15.64 1.65
N ALA A 574 -26.61 14.55 1.68
CA ALA A 574 -25.45 14.40 2.54
C ALA A 574 -24.20 14.03 1.74
N TYR A 575 -23.03 14.46 2.23
CA TYR A 575 -21.72 14.18 1.66
C TYR A 575 -20.97 13.12 2.47
N SER A 576 -20.30 12.20 1.77
CA SER A 576 -19.32 11.27 2.33
C SER A 576 -17.98 11.44 1.62
N PRO A 577 -16.87 11.66 2.35
CA PRO A 577 -15.54 11.76 1.74
C PRO A 577 -14.99 10.42 1.23
N THR A 578 -15.51 9.30 1.73
CA THR A 578 -14.97 7.94 1.53
C THR A 578 -15.89 7.01 0.75
N ALA A 579 -17.21 7.26 0.73
CA ALA A 579 -18.15 6.39 0.02
C ALA A 579 -18.49 6.94 -1.38
N TYR A 580 -18.38 6.11 -2.41
CA TYR A 580 -18.81 6.45 -3.77
C TYR A 580 -20.35 6.38 -3.90
N PRO A 581 -21.04 7.37 -4.53
CA PRO A 581 -20.52 8.47 -5.35
C PRO A 581 -20.42 9.82 -4.62
N TYR A 582 -20.08 9.79 -3.33
CA TYR A 582 -19.83 10.92 -2.42
C TYR A 582 -21.04 11.72 -1.98
N PHE A 583 -22.13 11.75 -2.76
CA PHE A 583 -23.37 12.42 -2.38
C PHE A 583 -24.52 11.42 -2.33
N PHE A 584 -25.26 11.45 -1.24
CA PHE A 584 -26.35 10.53 -0.92
C PHE A 584 -27.58 11.31 -0.50
N VAL A 585 -28.74 10.65 -0.56
CA VAL A 585 -29.96 11.21 0.04
C VAL A 585 -29.82 11.13 1.55
N ASP A 586 -29.96 12.27 2.20
CA ASP A 586 -29.98 12.40 3.66
C ASP A 586 -31.39 12.09 4.16
N THR A 587 -31.63 10.82 4.47
CA THR A 587 -32.97 10.30 4.77
C THR A 587 -33.48 10.70 6.14
N ASN A 588 -32.57 11.01 7.06
CA ASN A 588 -32.89 11.41 8.43
C ASN A 588 -32.78 12.94 8.65
N GLU A 589 -32.26 13.68 7.67
CA GLU A 589 -32.05 15.13 7.68
C GLU A 589 -31.07 15.63 8.76
N ASP A 590 -30.12 14.79 9.19
CA ASP A 590 -29.05 15.18 10.13
C ASP A 590 -27.84 15.81 9.42
N GLY A 591 -27.80 15.70 8.09
CA GLY A 591 -26.80 16.29 7.23
C GLY A 591 -25.44 15.60 7.24
N VAL A 592 -25.38 14.35 7.71
CA VAL A 592 -24.23 13.45 7.73
C VAL A 592 -24.59 12.18 6.96
N ALA A 593 -23.74 11.75 6.02
CA ALA A 593 -23.98 10.49 5.32
C ALA A 593 -23.57 9.32 6.24
N SER A 594 -24.53 8.76 6.98
CA SER A 594 -24.30 7.61 7.86
C SER A 594 -23.96 6.35 7.05
N PRO A 595 -23.36 5.29 7.65
CA PRO A 595 -23.01 4.08 6.92
C PRO A 595 -24.17 3.38 6.21
N ASP A 596 -25.39 3.50 6.75
CA ASP A 596 -26.62 2.97 6.12
C ASP A 596 -27.14 3.85 4.97
N GLU A 597 -26.80 5.14 4.95
CA GLU A 597 -27.11 6.06 3.86
C GLU A 597 -26.03 6.11 2.78
N ALA A 598 -24.76 5.93 3.15
CA ALA A 598 -23.58 6.01 2.29
C ALA A 598 -23.39 4.75 1.42
N ILE A 599 -24.49 4.26 0.85
CA ILE A 599 -24.56 3.08 -0.01
C ILE A 599 -25.03 3.46 -1.41
N PHE A 600 -24.48 2.80 -2.43
CA PHE A 600 -24.76 3.13 -3.84
C PHE A 600 -26.27 3.21 -4.21
N PRO A 601 -27.16 2.34 -3.70
CA PRO A 601 -28.59 2.47 -3.95
C PRO A 601 -29.20 3.81 -3.49
N ASN A 602 -28.66 4.42 -2.43
CA ASN A 602 -29.11 5.69 -1.84
C ASN A 602 -28.36 6.92 -2.41
N ARG A 603 -27.62 6.76 -3.52
CA ARG A 603 -26.94 7.88 -4.18
C ARG A 603 -27.89 9.03 -4.48
N TYR A 604 -27.38 10.26 -4.40
CA TYR A 604 -28.17 11.45 -4.73
C TYR A 604 -28.44 11.52 -6.24
N VAL A 605 -29.71 11.68 -6.61
CA VAL A 605 -30.15 11.74 -8.03
C VAL A 605 -30.93 13.00 -8.39
N SER A 606 -31.35 13.80 -7.41
CA SER A 606 -32.17 15.01 -7.61
C SER A 606 -31.34 16.24 -8.01
N TRP A 607 -30.32 16.04 -8.85
CA TRP A 607 -29.41 17.10 -9.27
C TRP A 607 -30.12 18.16 -10.11
N THR A 608 -29.99 19.42 -9.71
CA THR A 608 -30.22 20.58 -10.59
C THR A 608 -28.87 21.06 -11.15
N PRO A 609 -28.83 21.78 -12.29
CA PRO A 609 -27.62 22.43 -12.76
C PRO A 609 -26.90 23.26 -11.68
N ARG A 610 -27.66 24.05 -10.91
CA ARG A 610 -27.12 24.92 -9.87
C ARG A 610 -26.48 24.13 -8.73
N LEU A 611 -27.19 23.11 -8.24
CA LEU A 611 -26.69 22.25 -7.17
C LEU A 611 -25.44 21.48 -7.60
N LEU A 612 -25.41 21.00 -8.86
CA LEU A 612 -24.26 20.28 -9.40
C LEU A 612 -23.01 21.16 -9.45
N GLN A 613 -23.14 22.42 -9.87
CA GLN A 613 -22.04 23.39 -9.89
C GLN A 613 -21.44 23.62 -8.49
N ALA A 614 -22.30 23.90 -7.51
CA ALA A 614 -21.88 24.14 -6.13
C ALA A 614 -21.28 22.88 -5.47
N ALA A 615 -21.91 21.72 -5.64
CA ALA A 615 -21.41 20.45 -5.11
C ALA A 615 -20.08 20.02 -5.75
N TYR A 616 -19.89 20.33 -7.04
CA TYR A 616 -18.61 20.11 -7.72
C TYR A 616 -17.48 20.92 -7.08
N ASN A 617 -17.72 22.21 -6.82
CA ASN A 617 -16.74 23.09 -6.17
C ASN A 617 -16.48 22.69 -4.71
N TYR A 618 -17.51 22.26 -3.98
CA TYR A 618 -17.34 21.72 -2.62
C TYR A 618 -16.45 20.47 -2.61
N GLN A 619 -16.73 19.49 -3.49
CA GLN A 619 -15.88 18.32 -3.66
C GLN A 619 -14.46 18.72 -4.02
N TYR A 620 -14.29 19.67 -4.94
CA TYR A 620 -12.97 20.14 -5.36
C TYR A 620 -12.14 20.63 -4.17
N ALA A 621 -12.70 21.53 -3.35
CA ALA A 621 -12.01 22.06 -2.17
C ALA A 621 -11.65 20.96 -1.14
N LYS A 622 -12.43 19.87 -1.08
CA LYS A 622 -12.14 18.72 -0.21
C LYS A 622 -11.16 17.70 -0.82
N LYS A 623 -10.90 17.75 -2.13
CA LYS A 623 -10.03 16.79 -2.85
C LYS A 623 -8.66 17.35 -3.23
N ASP A 624 -8.41 18.64 -3.02
CA ASP A 624 -7.07 19.22 -3.02
C ASP A 624 -6.72 19.77 -1.61
N PRO A 625 -6.13 18.94 -0.72
CA PRO A 625 -5.82 19.36 0.64
C PRO A 625 -4.77 20.48 0.70
N GLY A 626 -3.97 20.67 -0.35
CA GLY A 626 -2.98 21.75 -0.44
C GLY A 626 -3.49 23.03 -1.11
N GLY A 627 -4.80 23.12 -1.42
CA GLY A 627 -5.36 24.22 -2.21
C GLY A 627 -5.11 25.62 -1.64
N TYR A 628 -4.93 25.73 -0.32
CA TYR A 628 -4.59 26.97 0.37
C TYR A 628 -3.19 27.49 0.03
N VAL A 629 -2.24 26.62 -0.35
CA VAL A 629 -0.89 26.99 -0.82
C VAL A 629 -0.83 27.00 -2.34
N HIS A 630 -1.42 26.00 -3.00
CA HIS A 630 -1.33 25.88 -4.47
C HIS A 630 -1.91 27.11 -5.17
N ASN A 631 -3.09 27.59 -4.74
CA ASN A 631 -3.71 28.82 -5.24
C ASN A 631 -4.88 29.23 -4.33
N GLY A 632 -4.60 29.61 -3.09
CA GLY A 632 -5.64 29.85 -2.08
C GLY A 632 -6.69 30.89 -2.49
N LYS A 633 -6.27 31.98 -3.17
CA LYS A 633 -7.19 33.00 -3.70
C LYS A 633 -8.18 32.43 -4.71
N TYR A 634 -7.72 31.55 -5.59
CA TYR A 634 -8.59 30.90 -6.57
C TYR A 634 -9.67 30.07 -5.88
N ILE A 635 -9.29 29.26 -4.87
CA ILE A 635 -10.24 28.44 -4.11
C ILE A 635 -11.25 29.32 -3.35
N LEU A 636 -10.78 30.37 -2.67
CA LEU A 636 -11.64 31.33 -1.98
C LEU A 636 -12.65 32.01 -2.93
N GLN A 637 -12.21 32.46 -4.11
CA GLN A 637 -13.11 33.06 -5.13
C GLN A 637 -14.23 32.10 -5.54
N VAL A 638 -13.89 30.82 -5.72
CA VAL A 638 -14.81 29.78 -6.18
C VAL A 638 -15.81 29.40 -5.09
N LEU A 639 -15.35 29.22 -3.85
CA LEU A 639 -16.23 28.95 -2.71
C LEU A 639 -17.19 30.11 -2.48
N TYR A 640 -16.68 31.35 -2.48
CA TYR A 640 -17.49 32.57 -2.36
C TYR A 640 -18.58 32.64 -3.43
N ASP A 641 -18.21 32.48 -4.71
CA ASP A 641 -19.18 32.57 -5.81
C ASP A 641 -20.20 31.42 -5.76
N SER A 642 -19.81 30.22 -5.31
CA SER A 642 -20.74 29.09 -5.12
C SER A 642 -21.77 29.37 -4.02
N ILE A 643 -21.33 29.96 -2.90
CA ILE A 643 -22.21 30.36 -1.79
C ILE A 643 -23.18 31.44 -2.25
N LEU A 644 -22.70 32.48 -2.94
CA LEU A 644 -23.56 33.54 -3.47
C LEU A 644 -24.58 33.03 -4.48
N ASP A 645 -24.19 32.06 -5.30
CA ASP A 645 -25.08 31.49 -6.30
C ASP A 645 -26.24 30.72 -5.64
N LEU A 646 -25.97 29.91 -4.62
CA LEU A 646 -27.00 29.22 -3.84
C LEU A 646 -27.82 30.18 -2.95
N SER A 647 -27.21 31.23 -2.39
CA SER A 647 -27.92 32.18 -1.52
C SER A 647 -28.99 32.99 -2.24
N SER A 648 -28.98 33.00 -3.58
CA SER A 648 -30.08 33.54 -4.39
C SER A 648 -31.39 32.75 -4.27
N LYS A 649 -31.34 31.53 -3.69
CA LYS A 649 -32.48 30.62 -3.57
C LYS A 649 -32.74 30.13 -2.14
N VAL A 650 -31.71 30.08 -1.30
CA VAL A 650 -31.82 29.62 0.09
C VAL A 650 -31.20 30.62 1.05
N GLN A 651 -31.68 30.63 2.29
CA GLN A 651 -31.15 31.52 3.32
C GLN A 651 -29.83 30.98 3.85
N VAL A 652 -28.75 31.72 3.58
CA VAL A 652 -27.38 31.43 4.07
C VAL A 652 -26.79 32.76 4.54
N ASN A 653 -26.02 32.74 5.62
CA ASN A 653 -25.38 33.96 6.11
C ASN A 653 -24.22 34.34 5.18
N THR A 654 -24.46 35.26 4.26
CA THR A 654 -23.41 35.84 3.41
C THR A 654 -22.99 37.24 3.86
N ALA A 655 -23.43 37.66 5.07
CA ALA A 655 -23.01 38.93 5.62
C ALA A 655 -21.50 38.90 5.89
N ASN A 656 -20.82 40.00 5.59
CA ASN A 656 -19.38 40.20 5.82
C ASN A 656 -18.43 39.35 4.97
N LEU A 657 -18.90 38.33 4.22
CA LEU A 657 -18.06 37.61 3.28
C LEU A 657 -17.36 38.58 2.30
N LYS A 658 -16.08 38.37 2.05
CA LYS A 658 -15.32 39.13 1.06
C LYS A 658 -14.80 38.22 -0.02
N ARG A 659 -14.90 38.69 -1.26
CA ARG A 659 -14.28 38.02 -2.40
C ARG A 659 -12.86 38.55 -2.59
N PRO A 660 -11.83 37.69 -2.64
CA PRO A 660 -10.45 38.09 -2.96
C PRO A 660 -10.25 38.64 -4.37
#